data_AF-A0A6P8I1D1-F1
#
_entry.id   AF-A0A6P8I1D1-F1
#
_cell.length_a   1.000
_cell.length_b   1.000
_cell.length_c   1.000
_cell.angle_alpha   90.00
_cell.angle_beta   90.00
_cell.angle_gamma   90.00
#
_symmetry.space_group_name_H-M   'P 1'
#
loop_
_entity.id
_entity.type
_entity.pdbx_description
1 polymer ?
#
loop_
_entity_poly.entity_id
_entity_poly.type
_entity_poly.pdbx_seq_one_letter_code
_entity_poly.pdbx_strand_id
1 'polypeptide(L)'
;MCDSPVDQEMDSMNSTSPITNRKETVAICESQNPNTKKNKSKRIMIMCVLLAIGGITCCIVGVVYFEKARQLSDSSKNEQNQKTGPDTKQSGKPENGGTCALSKEVQSSGLVKFFNKVENAYFKLHPHEIPYKYGVTREEIVLNYHWYDPKPATIKAITDAAESLSQELKKLNIRRELLKPREAKVLSSVEHFLEQNFGSAYDNGYYTGEWMLGPSRFCYMQLLSKLQFSFKAFLFKIQPRTVEDIELITKVLKGMRDGINQYRQNLEMGVKVGMVNSIEECIAGYDCLVNEFPFIGSDPSPENILKEHAGIMFVNQHVYELWFKNATEPWRRKYGTSLVSFLKDVAVENLGKPLADLFLYLSGDYRNHCVPSNVSSGLATRPVSYVYTNGVANLSQPTTQTLPTGEKANGKKAYERIIRFFTTTNSTPDEVHELGWKVLRTLYPQVIEIAKIVTNKENEVQAVVNFRKYINSSEMYFNKEPFPANESDEHAHKFCSKMSSAKILCPVRYKTLQEWFSYTRSTLSMLRPRILHMFYWLVGPKKTTPVCPVSMQANFQPTSASQSYRPSGPTCHFPGTYFVPFFLDRMGPKYSEWSVNAHEALPGHHLQSQGRFENFLRNDKCVPLLGALIRSQYSNEAFTEGWALYAEDPLIAKDTNTYDGEPLQKYGMLKWQIWRALRLIVDTGVHYKGMTRQEALKLFSEYAWDDSDVAQKEMTRYQSGPGQATAYMIGQRAIINMRKKAEQKLGSKFNLKDFHYYILSCSPAPLKFVAHQIDRYIDCELDSQGPGCEHFLVNTTKSMTSSNANKQYSILDDETLNAPGIHEL
;
A
#
# COMPACT_ATOMS: atom_id res chain seq x y z
N MET A 1 -65.33 8.63 4.19
CA MET A 1 -66.09 8.62 5.45
C MET A 1 -65.28 9.38 6.46
N CYS A 2 -65.88 10.43 7.03
CA CYS A 2 -65.40 11.24 8.15
C CYS A 2 -64.08 12.02 7.97
N ASP A 3 -63.97 13.30 8.38
CA ASP A 3 -64.92 14.43 8.30
C ASP A 3 -64.11 15.75 8.43
N SER A 4 -64.64 16.86 7.90
CA SER A 4 -64.17 18.24 8.16
C SER A 4 -64.94 18.83 9.36
N PRO A 5 -64.50 19.92 10.05
CA PRO A 5 -64.66 21.30 9.54
C PRO A 5 -63.53 22.30 9.99
N VAL A 6 -63.17 23.38 9.24
CA VAL A 6 -63.67 24.80 9.25
C VAL A 6 -63.32 25.56 10.56
N ASP A 7 -62.83 26.82 10.63
CA ASP A 7 -62.72 27.98 9.69
C ASP A 7 -61.37 28.76 9.90
N GLN A 8 -61.08 30.05 9.58
CA GLN A 8 -61.80 31.24 9.07
C GLN A 8 -60.86 32.24 8.29
N GLU A 9 -61.31 33.49 8.13
CA GLU A 9 -60.77 34.64 7.34
C GLU A 9 -59.88 35.62 8.21
N MET A 10 -59.33 36.78 7.79
CA MET A 10 -59.43 37.64 6.57
C MET A 10 -58.23 38.64 6.44
N ASP A 11 -58.02 39.20 5.23
CA ASP A 11 -57.36 40.49 4.88
C ASP A 11 -55.83 40.75 5.11
N SER A 12 -55.11 41.55 4.29
CA SER A 12 -55.39 42.10 2.94
C SER A 12 -54.13 42.55 2.15
N MET A 13 -54.23 42.53 0.81
CA MET A 13 -53.49 43.25 -0.26
C MET A 13 -51.93 43.36 -0.29
N ASN A 14 -51.38 42.93 -1.45
CA ASN A 14 -50.22 43.47 -2.21
C ASN A 14 -48.82 43.55 -1.55
N SER A 15 -47.68 43.28 -2.21
CA SER A 15 -47.32 42.71 -3.53
C SER A 15 -45.77 42.65 -3.58
N THR A 16 -45.03 41.76 -4.30
CA THR A 16 -45.37 40.74 -5.32
C THR A 16 -44.23 39.68 -5.38
N SER A 17 -44.51 38.53 -6.00
CA SER A 17 -43.54 37.61 -6.67
C SER A 17 -42.33 37.07 -5.87
N PRO A 18 -42.27 35.74 -5.65
CA PRO A 18 -41.46 34.93 -6.57
C PRO A 18 -42.17 33.66 -7.12
N ILE A 19 -41.46 32.92 -7.97
CA ILE A 19 -41.96 31.77 -8.74
C ILE A 19 -41.83 30.45 -7.98
N THR A 20 -42.93 29.69 -7.86
CA THR A 20 -42.89 28.21 -7.69
C THR A 20 -43.98 27.54 -8.51
N ASN A 21 -43.71 26.32 -8.99
CA ASN A 21 -44.48 25.67 -10.04
C ASN A 21 -44.91 24.26 -9.63
N ARG A 22 -46.21 23.91 -9.70
CA ARG A 22 -46.70 22.52 -9.74
C ARG A 22 -48.15 22.42 -10.23
N LYS A 23 -48.34 21.63 -11.30
CA LYS A 23 -49.52 20.83 -11.74
C LYS A 23 -50.91 21.35 -11.32
N GLU A 24 -51.87 21.57 -12.23
CA GLU A 24 -52.51 20.53 -13.06
C GLU A 24 -53.07 21.11 -14.38
N THR A 25 -52.91 20.44 -15.53
CA THR A 25 -53.89 19.49 -16.12
C THR A 25 -55.21 20.14 -16.54
N VAL A 26 -55.27 20.67 -17.77
CA VAL A 26 -56.53 20.95 -18.50
C VAL A 26 -56.58 20.06 -19.74
N ALA A 27 -57.71 19.39 -19.96
CA ALA A 27 -57.94 18.57 -21.15
C ALA A 27 -58.49 19.40 -22.31
N ILE A 28 -58.00 19.15 -23.52
CA ILE A 28 -58.56 19.68 -24.78
C ILE A 28 -58.89 18.48 -25.67
N CYS A 29 -60.13 18.43 -26.17
CA CYS A 29 -60.56 17.43 -27.13
C CYS A 29 -60.25 17.88 -28.55
N GLU A 30 -59.47 17.11 -29.30
CA GLU A 30 -59.40 17.22 -30.76
C GLU A 30 -59.44 15.83 -31.43
N SER A 31 -60.16 15.74 -32.54
CA SER A 31 -60.49 14.48 -33.22
C SER A 31 -59.67 14.30 -34.50
N GLN A 32 -58.78 13.29 -34.55
CA GLN A 32 -58.06 12.95 -35.79
C GLN A 32 -58.00 11.44 -36.12
N ASN A 33 -58.80 11.10 -37.16
CA ASN A 33 -58.57 10.11 -38.22
C ASN A 33 -57.88 8.75 -37.89
N PRO A 34 -58.61 7.61 -37.97
CA PRO A 34 -58.07 6.27 -37.67
C PRO A 34 -56.95 5.76 -38.59
N ASN A 35 -56.86 6.22 -39.85
CA ASN A 35 -56.08 5.53 -40.89
C ASN A 35 -54.56 5.66 -40.76
N THR A 36 -54.04 6.66 -40.03
CA THR A 36 -52.58 6.86 -39.87
C THR A 36 -51.93 5.84 -38.93
N LYS A 37 -52.65 5.35 -37.90
CA LYS A 37 -52.10 4.40 -36.91
C LYS A 37 -51.78 3.01 -37.51
N LYS A 38 -52.61 2.50 -38.44
CA LYS A 38 -52.39 1.18 -39.07
C LYS A 38 -51.07 1.08 -39.85
N ASN A 39 -50.70 2.13 -40.59
CA ASN A 39 -49.45 2.13 -41.36
C ASN A 39 -48.18 2.36 -40.50
N LYS A 40 -48.26 3.15 -39.41
CA LYS A 40 -47.16 3.23 -38.44
C LYS A 40 -46.92 1.89 -37.73
N SER A 41 -48.00 1.20 -37.31
CA SER A 41 -47.92 -0.13 -36.67
C SER A 41 -47.24 -1.17 -37.57
N LYS A 42 -47.66 -1.29 -38.84
CA LYS A 42 -47.01 -2.22 -39.80
C LYS A 42 -45.51 -1.93 -40.00
N ARG A 43 -45.10 -0.65 -40.12
CA ARG A 43 -43.68 -0.29 -40.28
C ARG A 43 -42.83 -0.66 -39.05
N ILE A 44 -43.35 -0.41 -37.84
CA ILE A 44 -42.67 -0.80 -36.60
C ILE A 44 -42.54 -2.32 -36.50
N MET A 45 -43.62 -3.06 -36.77
CA MET A 45 -43.60 -4.54 -36.77
C MET A 45 -42.56 -5.11 -37.74
N ILE A 46 -42.48 -4.57 -38.97
CA ILE A 46 -41.47 -4.98 -39.96
C ILE A 46 -40.05 -4.67 -39.45
N MET A 47 -39.81 -3.51 -38.84
CA MET A 47 -38.51 -3.19 -38.24
C MET A 47 -38.15 -4.15 -37.10
N CYS A 48 -39.09 -4.49 -36.21
CA CYS A 48 -38.86 -5.46 -35.14
C CYS A 48 -38.55 -6.87 -35.68
N VAL A 49 -39.22 -7.30 -36.76
CA VAL A 49 -38.93 -8.58 -37.43
C VAL A 49 -37.55 -8.56 -38.09
N LEU A 50 -37.16 -7.47 -38.77
CA LEU A 50 -35.83 -7.33 -39.37
C LEU A 50 -34.72 -7.29 -38.31
N LEU A 51 -34.94 -6.62 -37.17
CA LEU A 51 -34.02 -6.62 -36.03
C LEU A 51 -33.92 -8.00 -35.38
N ALA A 52 -35.02 -8.75 -35.27
CA ALA A 52 -35.01 -10.11 -34.76
C ALA A 52 -34.25 -11.06 -35.70
N ILE A 53 -34.47 -10.96 -37.01
CA ILE A 53 -33.73 -11.71 -38.03
C ILE A 53 -32.24 -11.36 -37.97
N GLY A 54 -31.88 -10.07 -37.91
CA GLY A 54 -30.50 -9.62 -37.75
C GLY A 54 -29.84 -10.17 -36.47
N GLY A 55 -30.54 -10.11 -35.33
CA GLY A 55 -30.09 -10.68 -34.07
C GLY A 55 -29.86 -12.20 -34.15
N ILE A 56 -30.79 -12.94 -34.76
CA ILE A 56 -30.67 -14.38 -35.00
C ILE A 56 -29.47 -14.67 -35.92
N THR A 57 -29.27 -13.90 -36.99
CA THR A 57 -28.10 -14.03 -37.87
C THR A 57 -26.80 -13.76 -37.12
N CYS A 58 -26.73 -12.72 -36.28
CA CYS A 58 -25.57 -12.45 -35.43
C CYS A 58 -25.33 -13.57 -34.40
N CYS A 59 -26.37 -14.17 -33.82
CA CYS A 59 -26.23 -15.33 -32.94
C CYS A 59 -25.71 -16.56 -33.69
N ILE A 60 -26.21 -16.84 -34.90
CA ILE A 60 -25.73 -17.97 -35.73
C ILE A 60 -24.27 -17.75 -36.14
N VAL A 61 -23.90 -16.56 -36.62
CA VAL A 61 -22.51 -16.20 -36.96
C VAL A 61 -21.61 -16.28 -35.72
N GLY A 62 -22.10 -15.82 -34.56
CA GLY A 62 -21.41 -15.93 -33.27
C GLY A 62 -21.14 -17.37 -32.87
N VAL A 63 -22.14 -18.25 -32.95
CA VAL A 63 -21.99 -19.70 -32.69
C VAL A 63 -21.03 -20.35 -33.68
N VAL A 64 -21.11 -20.03 -34.97
CA VAL A 64 -20.16 -20.55 -35.99
C VAL A 64 -18.73 -20.09 -35.71
N TYR A 65 -18.52 -18.83 -35.31
CA TYR A 65 -17.20 -18.35 -34.88
C TYR A 65 -16.73 -19.02 -33.59
N PHE A 66 -17.62 -19.27 -32.63
CA PHE A 66 -17.29 -19.93 -31.36
C PHE A 66 -16.90 -21.40 -31.57
N GLU A 67 -17.64 -22.13 -32.40
CA GLU A 67 -17.32 -23.53 -32.74
C GLU A 67 -16.02 -23.62 -33.56
N LYS A 68 -15.78 -22.67 -34.47
CA LYS A 68 -14.52 -22.58 -35.24
C LYS A 68 -13.32 -22.22 -34.36
N ALA A 69 -13.50 -21.35 -33.36
CA ALA A 69 -12.50 -21.08 -32.33
C ALA A 69 -12.26 -22.29 -31.41
N ARG A 70 -13.32 -23.06 -31.11
CA ARG A 70 -13.23 -24.31 -30.34
C ARG A 70 -12.45 -25.38 -31.11
N GLN A 71 -12.72 -25.56 -32.40
CA GLN A 71 -11.95 -26.44 -33.28
C GLN A 71 -10.46 -26.05 -33.32
N LEU A 72 -10.14 -24.76 -33.47
CA LEU A 72 -8.76 -24.27 -33.40
C LEU A 72 -8.11 -24.54 -32.02
N SER A 73 -8.87 -24.42 -30.93
CA SER A 73 -8.40 -24.77 -29.57
C SER A 73 -8.23 -26.27 -29.35
N ASP A 74 -8.98 -27.13 -30.03
CA ASP A 74 -8.89 -28.58 -29.87
C ASP A 74 -7.80 -29.17 -30.79
N SER A 75 -7.54 -28.56 -31.96
CA SER A 75 -6.34 -28.80 -32.77
C SER A 75 -5.05 -28.53 -31.98
N SER A 76 -4.95 -27.38 -31.29
CA SER A 76 -3.73 -27.04 -30.53
C SER A 76 -3.51 -27.89 -29.28
N LYS A 77 -4.57 -28.53 -28.74
CA LYS A 77 -4.44 -29.55 -27.67
C LYS A 77 -3.91 -30.87 -28.20
N ASN A 78 -4.34 -31.29 -29.40
CA ASN A 78 -3.91 -32.58 -29.96
C ASN A 78 -2.42 -32.59 -30.37
N GLU A 79 -1.83 -31.46 -30.78
CA GLU A 79 -0.38 -31.36 -30.98
C GLU A 79 0.42 -31.36 -29.66
N GLN A 80 -0.18 -30.96 -28.53
CA GLN A 80 0.47 -31.01 -27.22
C GLN A 80 0.35 -32.40 -26.55
N ASN A 81 -0.75 -33.12 -26.78
CA ASN A 81 -1.02 -34.41 -26.13
C ASN A 81 -0.23 -35.62 -26.66
N GLN A 82 0.66 -35.46 -27.65
CA GLN A 82 1.56 -36.52 -28.11
C GLN A 82 3.00 -36.45 -27.52
N LYS A 83 3.27 -35.56 -26.55
CA LYS A 83 4.62 -35.41 -25.94
C LYS A 83 4.67 -35.33 -24.41
N THR A 84 3.90 -36.16 -23.71
CA THR A 84 4.08 -36.40 -22.26
C THR A 84 3.73 -37.83 -21.84
N GLY A 85 4.75 -38.68 -21.72
CA GLY A 85 4.68 -39.88 -20.87
C GLY A 85 4.97 -39.52 -19.40
N PRO A 86 4.56 -40.34 -18.42
CA PRO A 86 4.65 -40.00 -17.00
C PRO A 86 6.02 -40.34 -16.38
N ASP A 87 7.01 -39.46 -16.57
CA ASP A 87 8.35 -39.64 -15.96
C ASP A 87 8.43 -39.02 -14.56
N THR A 88 8.43 -39.88 -13.54
CA THR A 88 8.68 -39.50 -12.14
C THR A 88 10.17 -39.60 -11.81
N LYS A 89 10.91 -38.47 -11.76
CA LYS A 89 12.02 -38.26 -10.80
C LYS A 89 12.68 -36.87 -10.83
N GLN A 90 12.92 -36.37 -9.62
CA GLN A 90 14.12 -35.64 -9.14
C GLN A 90 14.58 -34.33 -9.80
N SER A 91 14.70 -33.30 -8.95
CA SER A 91 15.69 -32.21 -8.99
C SER A 91 16.10 -31.67 -10.38
N GLY A 92 15.46 -30.58 -10.80
CA GLY A 92 15.82 -29.89 -12.04
C GLY A 92 17.28 -29.46 -12.09
N LYS A 93 18.03 -30.01 -13.05
CA LYS A 93 19.31 -29.44 -13.50
C LYS A 93 19.05 -28.06 -14.12
N PRO A 94 19.96 -27.08 -13.96
CA PRO A 94 19.84 -25.82 -14.68
C PRO A 94 20.05 -26.05 -16.19
N GLU A 95 19.16 -25.51 -17.02
CA GLU A 95 19.32 -25.53 -18.48
C GLU A 95 20.50 -24.65 -18.89
N ASN A 96 21.54 -25.27 -19.46
CA ASN A 96 22.69 -24.55 -20.01
C ASN A 96 22.30 -23.92 -21.36
N GLY A 97 22.00 -22.61 -21.36
CA GLY A 97 21.89 -21.79 -22.57
C GLY A 97 20.71 -20.82 -22.61
N GLY A 98 19.66 -21.03 -21.80
CA GLY A 98 18.50 -20.14 -21.78
C GLY A 98 18.79 -18.75 -21.19
N THR A 99 17.94 -17.76 -21.50
CA THR A 99 18.00 -16.42 -20.87
C THR A 99 17.91 -16.46 -19.34
N CYS A 100 17.29 -17.52 -18.79
CA CYS A 100 17.17 -17.76 -17.36
C CYS A 100 18.38 -18.49 -16.72
N ALA A 101 19.38 -18.90 -17.49
CA ALA A 101 20.57 -19.56 -16.97
C ALA A 101 21.33 -18.67 -15.96
N LEU A 102 21.74 -19.28 -14.83
CA LEU A 102 22.49 -18.62 -13.76
C LEU A 102 23.90 -18.23 -14.23
N SER A 103 24.51 -17.21 -13.63
CA SER A 103 25.94 -16.93 -13.80
C SER A 103 26.81 -18.07 -13.23
N LYS A 104 28.03 -18.20 -13.77
CA LYS A 104 29.04 -19.13 -13.23
C LYS A 104 29.33 -18.86 -11.76
N GLU A 105 29.32 -17.59 -11.35
CA GLU A 105 29.54 -17.18 -9.96
C GLU A 105 28.45 -17.71 -9.01
N VAL A 106 27.17 -17.63 -9.36
CA VAL A 106 26.08 -18.21 -8.55
C VAL A 106 26.19 -19.75 -8.48
N GLN A 107 26.70 -20.39 -9.53
CA GLN A 107 26.95 -21.83 -9.55
C GLN A 107 28.15 -22.24 -8.67
N SER A 108 29.25 -21.46 -8.65
CA SER A 108 30.48 -21.80 -7.92
C SER A 108 30.52 -21.35 -6.46
N SER A 109 29.89 -20.21 -6.13
CA SER A 109 29.90 -19.62 -4.77
C SER A 109 29.07 -20.38 -3.74
N GLY A 110 28.32 -21.42 -4.15
CA GLY A 110 27.38 -22.13 -3.28
C GLY A 110 26.09 -21.35 -2.98
N LEU A 111 25.89 -20.17 -3.57
CA LEU A 111 24.74 -19.30 -3.32
C LEU A 111 23.38 -20.01 -3.45
N VAL A 112 23.20 -20.88 -4.45
CA VAL A 112 21.95 -21.64 -4.62
C VAL A 112 21.65 -22.54 -3.40
N LYS A 113 22.68 -23.19 -2.82
CA LYS A 113 22.53 -24.03 -1.64
C LYS A 113 22.22 -23.19 -0.40
N PHE A 114 22.86 -22.03 -0.26
CA PHE A 114 22.60 -21.10 0.84
C PHE A 114 21.18 -20.50 0.75
N PHE A 115 20.76 -20.07 -0.44
CA PHE A 115 19.39 -19.58 -0.69
C PHE A 115 18.34 -20.63 -0.31
N ASN A 116 18.50 -21.88 -0.77
CA ASN A 116 17.58 -22.96 -0.37
C ASN A 116 17.62 -23.25 1.14
N LYS A 117 18.74 -23.02 1.83
CA LYS A 117 18.85 -23.11 3.30
C LYS A 117 18.03 -22.00 3.98
N VAL A 118 18.10 -20.77 3.49
CA VAL A 118 17.31 -19.62 3.98
C VAL A 118 15.81 -19.86 3.79
N GLU A 119 15.38 -20.34 2.62
CA GLU A 119 13.97 -20.66 2.35
C GLU A 119 13.43 -21.75 3.29
N ASN A 120 14.18 -22.84 3.48
CA ASN A 120 13.75 -23.91 4.38
C ASN A 120 13.78 -23.50 5.86
N ALA A 121 14.75 -22.67 6.28
CA ALA A 121 14.76 -22.09 7.62
C ALA A 121 13.56 -21.17 7.83
N TYR A 122 13.24 -20.32 6.85
CA TYR A 122 12.10 -19.41 6.92
C TYR A 122 10.78 -20.16 7.15
N PHE A 123 10.44 -21.11 6.28
CA PHE A 123 9.18 -21.84 6.37
C PHE A 123 9.09 -22.79 7.58
N LYS A 124 10.23 -23.28 8.09
CA LYS A 124 10.26 -24.03 9.36
C LYS A 124 9.90 -23.14 10.56
N LEU A 125 10.30 -21.88 10.54
CA LEU A 125 10.09 -20.90 11.62
C LEU A 125 8.77 -20.12 11.47
N HIS A 126 8.24 -20.02 10.24
CA HIS A 126 6.99 -19.35 9.90
C HIS A 126 6.02 -20.36 9.24
N PRO A 127 5.54 -21.36 10.00
CA PRO A 127 4.74 -22.47 9.45
C PRO A 127 3.40 -22.02 8.84
N HIS A 128 2.87 -20.89 9.34
CA HIS A 128 1.67 -20.23 8.81
C HIS A 128 1.87 -19.68 7.38
N GLU A 129 3.11 -19.47 6.92
CA GLU A 129 3.42 -18.96 5.57
C GLU A 129 3.60 -20.06 4.52
N ILE A 130 3.65 -21.33 4.93
CA ILE A 130 3.85 -22.48 4.02
C ILE A 130 2.91 -22.49 2.80
N PRO A 131 1.63 -22.04 2.85
CA PRO A 131 0.78 -21.94 1.66
C PRO A 131 1.33 -21.03 0.55
N TYR A 132 2.21 -20.07 0.89
CA TYR A 132 2.90 -19.17 -0.04
C TYR A 132 4.23 -19.73 -0.58
N LYS A 133 4.71 -20.87 -0.07
CA LYS A 133 5.91 -21.54 -0.60
C LYS A 133 5.71 -21.92 -2.07
N TYR A 134 6.71 -21.62 -2.91
CA TYR A 134 6.63 -21.89 -4.33
C TYR A 134 6.68 -23.41 -4.60
N GLY A 135 5.75 -23.91 -5.41
CA GLY A 135 5.66 -25.34 -5.74
C GLY A 135 5.18 -26.26 -4.60
N VAL A 136 4.78 -25.72 -3.45
CA VAL A 136 4.32 -26.49 -2.29
C VAL A 136 3.15 -27.43 -2.62
N THR A 137 3.22 -28.68 -2.17
CA THR A 137 2.15 -29.67 -2.37
C THR A 137 1.11 -29.64 -1.24
N ARG A 138 -0.02 -30.31 -1.44
CA ARG A 138 -1.07 -30.45 -0.42
C ARG A 138 -0.55 -31.23 0.80
N GLU A 139 0.25 -32.26 0.55
CA GLU A 139 0.83 -33.15 1.56
C GLU A 139 1.86 -32.40 2.41
N GLU A 140 2.69 -31.54 1.79
CA GLU A 140 3.63 -30.68 2.51
C GLU A 140 2.91 -29.69 3.43
N ILE A 141 1.78 -29.13 2.99
CA ILE A 141 0.92 -28.27 3.83
C ILE A 141 0.30 -29.08 4.98
N VAL A 142 -0.34 -30.22 4.69
CA VAL A 142 -1.00 -31.07 5.71
C VAL A 142 -0.03 -31.54 6.79
N LEU A 143 1.23 -31.84 6.43
CA LEU A 143 2.25 -32.29 7.37
C LEU A 143 2.83 -31.14 8.22
N ASN A 144 3.15 -30.00 7.61
CA ASN A 144 3.98 -28.97 8.25
C ASN A 144 3.20 -27.74 8.74
N TYR A 145 2.00 -27.48 8.21
CA TYR A 145 1.24 -26.27 8.56
C TYR A 145 0.74 -26.31 10.00
N HIS A 146 1.09 -25.27 10.74
CA HIS A 146 0.53 -24.94 12.04
C HIS A 146 0.54 -23.42 12.20
N TRP A 147 -0.23 -22.91 13.17
CA TRP A 147 -0.33 -21.47 13.39
C TRP A 147 0.96 -20.89 13.99
N TYR A 148 1.09 -19.56 13.92
CA TYR A 148 2.19 -18.85 14.57
C TYR A 148 2.07 -18.94 16.11
N ASP A 149 3.17 -19.29 16.76
CA ASP A 149 3.30 -19.33 18.21
C ASP A 149 4.17 -18.14 18.68
N PRO A 150 3.58 -17.01 19.13
CA PRO A 150 4.32 -15.80 19.50
C PRO A 150 4.99 -15.89 20.88
N LYS A 151 5.29 -17.10 21.38
CA LYS A 151 6.08 -17.28 22.60
C LYS A 151 7.45 -16.59 22.49
N PRO A 152 7.98 -16.01 23.59
CA PRO A 152 9.31 -15.38 23.61
C PRO A 152 10.42 -16.28 23.05
N ALA A 153 10.36 -17.59 23.32
CA ALA A 153 11.32 -18.58 22.82
C ALA A 153 11.26 -18.76 21.28
N THR A 154 10.07 -18.71 20.67
CA THR A 154 9.91 -18.77 19.20
C THR A 154 10.48 -17.52 18.54
N ILE A 155 10.17 -16.35 19.09
CA ILE A 155 10.66 -15.05 18.61
C ILE A 155 12.19 -14.99 18.70
N LYS A 156 12.77 -15.52 19.80
CA LYS A 156 14.22 -15.66 19.96
C LYS A 156 14.82 -16.62 18.92
N ALA A 157 14.22 -17.79 18.70
CA ALA A 157 14.68 -18.74 17.68
C ALA A 157 14.62 -18.17 16.26
N ILE A 158 13.63 -17.32 15.94
CA ILE A 158 13.55 -16.57 14.68
C ILE A 158 14.72 -15.57 14.56
N THR A 159 14.97 -14.79 15.61
CA THR A 159 16.04 -13.77 15.66
C THR A 159 17.43 -14.42 15.53
N ASP A 160 17.74 -15.41 16.37
CA ASP A 160 19.01 -16.11 16.40
C ASP A 160 19.31 -16.82 15.07
N ALA A 161 18.29 -17.40 14.42
CA ALA A 161 18.44 -18.06 13.12
C ALA A 161 18.71 -17.06 11.97
N ALA A 162 18.03 -15.91 11.97
CA ALA A 162 18.26 -14.85 10.98
C ALA A 162 19.70 -14.30 11.09
N GLU A 163 20.17 -14.03 12.31
CA GLU A 163 21.53 -13.55 12.58
C GLU A 163 22.59 -14.59 12.23
N SER A 164 22.38 -15.87 12.57
CA SER A 164 23.27 -16.98 12.21
C SER A 164 23.44 -17.11 10.68
N LEU A 165 22.33 -17.05 9.94
CA LEU A 165 22.34 -17.07 8.47
C LEU A 165 22.98 -15.80 7.88
N SER A 166 22.77 -14.62 8.48
CA SER A 166 23.44 -13.37 8.07
C SER A 166 24.97 -13.48 8.22
N GLN A 167 25.45 -14.07 9.32
CA GLN A 167 26.88 -14.34 9.54
C GLN A 167 27.45 -15.40 8.60
N GLU A 168 26.66 -16.41 8.19
CA GLU A 168 27.06 -17.40 7.21
C GLU A 168 27.16 -16.80 5.80
N LEU A 169 26.19 -15.98 5.39
CA LEU A 169 26.23 -15.26 4.11
C LEU A 169 27.46 -14.35 4.00
N LYS A 170 27.81 -13.66 5.09
CA LYS A 170 29.00 -12.80 5.19
C LYS A 170 30.33 -13.55 5.13
N LYS A 171 30.32 -14.89 5.22
CA LYS A 171 31.50 -15.76 5.03
C LYS A 171 31.60 -16.35 3.62
N LEU A 172 30.59 -16.18 2.77
CA LEU A 172 30.65 -16.61 1.37
C LEU A 172 31.44 -15.59 0.54
N ASN A 173 32.53 -16.03 -0.09
CA ASN A 173 33.30 -15.21 -1.01
C ASN A 173 32.55 -15.08 -2.35
N ILE A 174 31.83 -13.97 -2.53
CA ILE A 174 30.93 -13.71 -3.67
C ILE A 174 31.40 -12.49 -4.46
N ARG A 175 31.74 -12.68 -5.73
CA ARG A 175 32.12 -11.63 -6.68
C ARG A 175 30.91 -10.98 -7.33
N ARG A 176 30.46 -9.86 -6.77
CA ARG A 176 29.22 -9.16 -7.15
C ARG A 176 29.24 -8.59 -8.56
N GLU A 177 30.43 -8.28 -9.07
CA GLU A 177 30.68 -7.81 -10.44
C GLU A 177 30.31 -8.88 -11.49
N LEU A 178 30.47 -10.16 -11.14
CA LEU A 178 30.16 -11.30 -12.01
C LEU A 178 28.68 -11.76 -11.94
N LEU A 179 27.88 -11.17 -11.04
CA LEU A 179 26.46 -11.46 -10.93
C LEU A 179 25.66 -10.71 -12.01
N LYS A 180 24.63 -11.37 -12.54
CA LYS A 180 23.62 -10.71 -13.38
C LYS A 180 22.75 -9.77 -12.52
N PRO A 181 22.16 -8.69 -13.05
CA PRO A 181 21.36 -7.74 -12.26
C PRO A 181 20.27 -8.40 -11.40
N ARG A 182 19.59 -9.43 -11.91
CA ARG A 182 18.59 -10.22 -11.14
C ARG A 182 19.19 -11.00 -9.96
N GLU A 183 20.42 -11.50 -10.10
CA GLU A 183 21.11 -12.31 -9.10
C GLU A 183 21.67 -11.41 -7.99
N ALA A 184 22.26 -10.28 -8.38
CA ALA A 184 22.63 -9.22 -7.45
C ALA A 184 21.42 -8.65 -6.69
N LYS A 185 20.25 -8.53 -7.34
CA LYS A 185 19.01 -8.11 -6.66
C LYS A 185 18.56 -9.12 -5.61
N VAL A 186 18.49 -10.40 -5.96
CA VAL A 186 18.14 -11.47 -5.01
C VAL A 186 19.13 -11.50 -3.85
N LEU A 187 20.44 -11.43 -4.10
CA LEU A 187 21.45 -11.39 -3.04
C LEU A 187 21.23 -10.22 -2.07
N SER A 188 21.15 -8.99 -2.58
CA SER A 188 20.97 -7.80 -1.73
C SER A 188 19.64 -7.80 -0.96
N SER A 189 18.59 -8.41 -1.50
CA SER A 189 17.34 -8.63 -0.77
C SER A 189 17.46 -9.71 0.31
N VAL A 190 18.21 -10.80 0.07
CA VAL A 190 18.47 -11.85 1.08
C VAL A 190 19.34 -11.30 2.23
N GLU A 191 20.34 -10.46 1.93
CA GLU A 191 21.14 -9.80 2.97
C GLU A 191 20.24 -8.99 3.92
N HIS A 192 19.39 -8.14 3.35
CA HIS A 192 18.45 -7.31 4.09
C HIS A 192 17.41 -8.13 4.89
N PHE A 193 16.95 -9.26 4.33
CA PHE A 193 16.03 -10.21 4.95
C PHE A 193 16.63 -10.91 6.17
N LEU A 194 17.91 -11.27 6.13
CA LEU A 194 18.59 -11.91 7.26
C LEU A 194 19.02 -10.90 8.33
N GLU A 195 19.34 -9.65 7.96
CA GLU A 195 19.62 -8.59 8.93
C GLU A 195 18.36 -8.15 9.72
N GLN A 196 17.18 -8.27 9.10
CA GLN A 196 15.91 -7.81 9.63
C GLN A 196 14.92 -8.96 9.93
N ASN A 197 15.41 -9.99 10.64
CA ASN A 197 14.58 -11.05 11.26
C ASN A 197 13.59 -11.75 10.29
N PHE A 198 14.08 -12.07 9.09
CA PHE A 198 13.26 -12.55 7.96
C PHE A 198 12.21 -11.55 7.48
N GLY A 199 12.61 -10.29 7.32
CA GLY A 199 11.80 -9.24 6.68
C GLY A 199 10.76 -8.57 7.58
N SER A 200 10.91 -8.64 8.89
CA SER A 200 10.03 -7.95 9.85
C SER A 200 10.81 -6.91 10.64
N ALA A 201 10.45 -5.64 10.45
CA ALA A 201 10.94 -4.54 11.28
C ALA A 201 10.51 -4.70 12.76
N TYR A 202 9.28 -5.18 12.96
CA TYR A 202 8.58 -5.27 14.24
C TYR A 202 8.25 -6.74 14.59
N ASP A 203 7.81 -6.99 15.83
CA ASP A 203 7.24 -8.25 16.38
C ASP A 203 8.10 -9.53 16.38
N ASN A 204 8.99 -9.72 15.40
CA ASN A 204 9.84 -10.90 15.29
C ASN A 204 11.27 -10.68 15.83
N GLY A 205 11.58 -9.45 16.28
CA GLY A 205 12.88 -9.08 16.85
C GLY A 205 12.93 -9.27 18.36
N TYR A 206 13.45 -10.40 18.83
CA TYR A 206 13.48 -10.72 20.26
C TYR A 206 14.18 -9.64 21.10
N TYR A 207 15.39 -9.27 20.67
CA TYR A 207 16.23 -8.29 21.35
C TYR A 207 15.78 -6.82 21.18
N THR A 208 14.77 -6.52 20.33
CA THR A 208 14.17 -5.18 20.31
C THR A 208 13.14 -5.00 21.43
N GLY A 209 12.53 -6.10 21.89
CA GLY A 209 11.48 -6.11 22.92
C GLY A 209 10.13 -5.57 22.44
N GLU A 210 10.00 -5.20 21.16
CA GLU A 210 8.78 -4.59 20.62
C GLU A 210 7.60 -5.55 20.54
N TRP A 211 7.86 -6.86 20.53
CA TRP A 211 6.86 -7.93 20.58
C TRP A 211 6.03 -7.96 21.88
N MET A 212 6.38 -7.12 22.86
CA MET A 212 5.62 -6.86 24.08
C MET A 212 4.78 -5.56 24.01
N LEU A 213 4.93 -4.76 22.95
CA LEU A 213 4.15 -3.54 22.74
C LEU A 213 2.77 -3.89 22.16
N GLY A 214 1.80 -3.02 22.45
CA GLY A 214 0.45 -3.09 21.92
C GLY A 214 0.38 -2.86 20.41
N PRO A 215 -0.82 -3.04 19.82
CA PRO A 215 -1.06 -2.65 18.44
C PRO A 215 -0.64 -1.19 18.18
N SER A 216 -0.28 -0.89 16.94
CA SER A 216 0.03 0.46 16.47
C SER A 216 -0.87 0.84 15.29
N ARG A 217 -0.88 2.13 14.91
CA ARG A 217 -1.66 2.71 13.79
C ARG A 217 -1.60 1.93 12.47
N PHE A 218 -0.59 1.09 12.27
CA PHE A 218 -0.35 0.33 11.04
C PHE A 218 -0.71 -1.16 11.12
N CYS A 219 -1.17 -1.69 12.25
CA CYS A 219 -1.51 -3.11 12.45
C CYS A 219 -0.37 -4.09 12.12
N TYR A 220 0.91 -3.71 12.27
CA TYR A 220 2.03 -4.56 11.83
C TYR A 220 2.13 -5.94 12.51
N MET A 221 1.56 -6.07 13.72
CA MET A 221 1.34 -7.31 14.50
C MET A 221 1.07 -8.56 13.65
N GLN A 222 2.13 -9.34 13.36
CA GLN A 222 2.09 -10.46 12.41
C GLN A 222 0.98 -11.48 12.70
N LEU A 223 0.71 -11.75 13.98
CA LEU A 223 -0.29 -12.75 14.40
C LEU A 223 -1.70 -12.41 13.88
N LEU A 224 -2.10 -11.15 13.99
CA LEU A 224 -3.49 -10.72 13.76
C LEU A 224 -3.70 -10.20 12.35
N SER A 225 -2.78 -9.39 11.81
CA SER A 225 -2.87 -8.89 10.43
C SER A 225 -2.76 -9.98 9.38
N LYS A 226 -2.06 -11.10 9.67
CA LYS A 226 -2.00 -12.27 8.78
C LYS A 226 -3.11 -13.29 9.03
N LEU A 227 -3.89 -13.16 10.10
CA LEU A 227 -4.90 -14.15 10.51
C LEU A 227 -5.86 -14.46 9.37
N GLN A 228 -6.38 -13.42 8.71
CA GLN A 228 -7.32 -13.54 7.60
C GLN A 228 -6.65 -14.11 6.34
N PHE A 229 -5.46 -13.62 5.98
CA PHE A 229 -4.80 -13.94 4.71
C PHE A 229 -4.16 -15.33 4.70
N SER A 230 -3.34 -15.66 5.70
CA SER A 230 -2.58 -16.91 5.74
C SER A 230 -3.48 -18.12 6.02
N PHE A 231 -4.60 -17.94 6.73
CA PHE A 231 -5.62 -18.99 6.88
C PHE A 231 -6.42 -19.23 5.60
N LYS A 232 -6.84 -18.15 4.93
CA LYS A 232 -7.54 -18.25 3.63
C LYS A 232 -6.65 -18.90 2.56
N ALA A 233 -5.35 -18.60 2.56
CA ALA A 233 -4.37 -19.24 1.69
C ALA A 233 -4.22 -20.75 1.99
N PHE A 234 -4.16 -21.14 3.26
CA PHE A 234 -4.17 -22.55 3.69
C PHE A 234 -5.43 -23.29 3.22
N LEU A 235 -6.62 -22.76 3.49
CA LEU A 235 -7.89 -23.38 3.10
C LEU A 235 -8.05 -23.50 1.58
N PHE A 236 -7.64 -22.47 0.82
CA PHE A 236 -7.66 -22.49 -0.64
C PHE A 236 -6.70 -23.55 -1.25
N LYS A 237 -5.59 -23.86 -0.55
CA LYS A 237 -4.60 -24.85 -1.00
C LYS A 237 -4.99 -26.29 -0.66
N ILE A 238 -5.56 -26.56 0.52
CA ILE A 238 -5.94 -27.93 0.90
C ILE A 238 -7.27 -28.38 0.25
N GLN A 239 -8.16 -27.41 -0.03
CA GLN A 239 -9.54 -27.61 -0.53
C GLN A 239 -10.27 -28.71 0.26
N PRO A 240 -10.65 -28.42 1.52
CA PRO A 240 -10.98 -29.45 2.51
C PRO A 240 -12.25 -30.22 2.13
N ARG A 241 -12.12 -31.54 1.97
CA ARG A 241 -13.17 -32.44 1.45
C ARG A 241 -13.32 -33.74 2.24
N THR A 242 -12.37 -34.11 3.10
CA THR A 242 -12.45 -35.31 3.95
C THR A 242 -12.67 -34.95 5.42
N VAL A 243 -12.85 -35.94 6.29
CA VAL A 243 -13.06 -35.74 7.73
C VAL A 243 -11.76 -35.29 8.41
N GLU A 244 -10.64 -35.84 7.95
CA GLU A 244 -9.27 -35.54 8.39
C GLU A 244 -8.91 -34.09 8.08
N ASP A 245 -9.42 -33.52 6.98
CA ASP A 245 -9.26 -32.10 6.65
C ASP A 245 -9.98 -31.20 7.68
N ILE A 246 -11.18 -31.58 8.14
CA ILE A 246 -11.91 -30.82 9.17
C ILE A 246 -11.19 -30.94 10.53
N GLU A 247 -10.63 -32.10 10.85
CA GLU A 247 -9.80 -32.30 12.04
C GLU A 247 -8.51 -31.45 12.00
N LEU A 248 -7.86 -31.36 10.84
CA LEU A 248 -6.72 -30.46 10.63
C LEU A 248 -7.11 -28.99 10.77
N ILE A 249 -8.24 -28.55 10.21
CA ILE A 249 -8.77 -27.20 10.39
C ILE A 249 -9.05 -26.91 11.88
N THR A 250 -9.62 -27.88 12.60
CA THR A 250 -9.87 -27.77 14.04
C THR A 250 -8.57 -27.64 14.83
N LYS A 251 -7.51 -28.35 14.44
CA LYS A 251 -6.16 -28.22 15.03
C LYS A 251 -5.56 -26.83 14.76
N VAL A 252 -5.71 -26.31 13.53
CA VAL A 252 -5.25 -24.96 13.15
C VAL A 252 -5.97 -23.88 13.96
N LEU A 253 -7.30 -23.94 14.05
CA LEU A 253 -8.11 -22.99 14.80
C LEU A 253 -7.74 -23.00 16.30
N LYS A 254 -7.51 -24.18 16.89
CA LYS A 254 -6.96 -24.28 18.26
C LYS A 254 -5.63 -23.55 18.42
N GLY A 255 -4.70 -23.74 17.48
CA GLY A 255 -3.43 -22.99 17.45
C GLY A 255 -3.59 -21.47 17.31
N MET A 256 -4.65 -21.00 16.66
CA MET A 256 -4.98 -19.57 16.58
C MET A 256 -5.41 -19.01 17.93
N ARG A 257 -6.36 -19.65 18.63
CA ARG A 257 -6.73 -19.30 20.01
C ARG A 257 -5.49 -19.21 20.89
N ASP A 258 -4.66 -20.24 20.84
CA ASP A 258 -3.51 -20.36 21.73
C ASP A 258 -2.46 -19.27 21.42
N GLY A 259 -2.29 -18.90 20.14
CA GLY A 259 -1.49 -17.75 19.72
C GLY A 259 -2.06 -16.39 20.15
N ILE A 260 -3.37 -16.18 20.04
CA ILE A 260 -4.04 -14.92 20.47
C ILE A 260 -3.91 -14.75 21.99
N ASN A 261 -4.13 -15.83 22.76
CA ASN A 261 -3.94 -15.85 24.21
C ASN A 261 -2.48 -15.55 24.59
N GLN A 262 -1.51 -16.11 23.85
CA GLN A 262 -0.09 -15.83 24.05
C GLN A 262 0.27 -14.37 23.71
N TYR A 263 -0.33 -13.76 22.68
CA TYR A 263 -0.13 -12.34 22.40
C TYR A 263 -0.62 -11.46 23.55
N ARG A 264 -1.79 -11.76 24.13
CA ARG A 264 -2.27 -11.05 25.32
C ARG A 264 -1.29 -11.16 26.50
N GLN A 265 -0.74 -12.35 26.73
CA GLN A 265 0.30 -12.56 27.76
C GLN A 265 1.60 -11.80 27.48
N ASN A 266 1.96 -11.57 26.21
CA ASN A 266 3.11 -10.74 25.85
C ASN A 266 2.86 -9.25 26.18
N LEU A 267 1.62 -8.77 26.07
CA LEU A 267 1.22 -7.43 26.52
C LEU A 267 1.23 -7.31 28.05
N GLU A 268 0.68 -8.30 28.75
CA GLU A 268 0.75 -8.43 30.21
C GLU A 268 2.21 -8.50 30.72
N MET A 269 3.14 -8.96 29.88
CA MET A 269 4.59 -8.94 30.13
C MET A 269 5.20 -7.56 29.83
N GLY A 270 4.80 -6.90 28.74
CA GLY A 270 5.23 -5.54 28.40
C GLY A 270 5.00 -4.53 29.52
N VAL A 271 3.82 -4.58 30.15
CA VAL A 271 3.50 -3.78 31.35
C VAL A 271 4.53 -3.98 32.48
N LYS A 272 4.94 -5.23 32.75
CA LYS A 272 5.90 -5.58 33.82
C LYS A 272 7.36 -5.22 33.46
N VAL A 273 7.71 -5.28 32.18
CA VAL A 273 9.05 -4.90 31.68
C VAL A 273 9.19 -3.38 31.54
N GLY A 274 8.08 -2.64 31.40
CA GLY A 274 8.05 -1.21 31.07
C GLY A 274 7.97 -0.91 29.57
N MET A 275 7.73 -1.94 28.75
CA MET A 275 7.47 -1.82 27.32
C MET A 275 5.97 -1.60 27.11
N VAL A 276 5.56 -0.35 27.23
CA VAL A 276 4.18 0.12 27.00
C VAL A 276 4.16 1.31 26.04
N ASN A 277 3.10 1.41 25.25
CA ASN A 277 2.88 2.48 24.28
C ASN A 277 2.35 3.75 24.95
N SER A 278 2.47 4.91 24.28
CA SER A 278 1.74 6.11 24.72
C SER A 278 0.23 5.93 24.54
N ILE A 279 -0.57 6.74 25.25
CA ILE A 279 -2.02 6.72 25.11
C ILE A 279 -2.48 7.00 23.67
N GLU A 280 -1.80 7.87 22.92
CA GLU A 280 -2.10 8.14 21.50
C GLU A 280 -1.76 6.94 20.59
N GLU A 281 -0.66 6.23 20.83
CA GLU A 281 -0.32 4.98 20.15
C GLU A 281 -1.35 3.88 20.45
N CYS A 282 -1.75 3.72 21.72
CA CYS A 282 -2.71 2.70 22.14
C CYS A 282 -4.09 2.90 21.51
N ILE A 283 -4.58 4.14 21.44
CA ILE A 283 -5.84 4.47 20.77
C ILE A 283 -5.71 4.18 19.27
N ALA A 284 -4.66 4.67 18.60
CA ALA A 284 -4.48 4.45 17.17
C ALA A 284 -4.27 2.97 16.80
N GLY A 285 -3.70 2.17 17.70
CA GLY A 285 -3.59 0.72 17.58
C GLY A 285 -4.92 -0.01 17.74
N TYR A 286 -5.72 0.37 18.73
CA TYR A 286 -7.09 -0.14 18.91
C TYR A 286 -7.95 0.18 17.69
N ASP A 287 -7.97 1.43 17.23
CA ASP A 287 -8.67 1.87 16.02
C ASP A 287 -8.24 1.06 14.80
N CYS A 288 -6.95 0.76 14.65
CA CYS A 288 -6.45 -0.07 13.56
C CYS A 288 -7.05 -1.49 13.61
N LEU A 289 -7.04 -2.14 14.79
CA LEU A 289 -7.63 -3.47 14.97
C LEU A 289 -9.15 -3.49 14.73
N VAL A 290 -9.87 -2.44 15.10
CA VAL A 290 -11.32 -2.30 14.79
C VAL A 290 -11.55 -2.20 13.28
N ASN A 291 -10.63 -1.65 12.48
CA ASN A 291 -10.77 -1.66 11.02
C ASN A 291 -10.51 -3.03 10.40
N GLU A 292 -9.61 -3.83 10.97
CA GLU A 292 -9.30 -5.19 10.50
C GLU A 292 -10.42 -6.19 10.87
N PHE A 293 -11.05 -6.01 12.04
CA PHE A 293 -12.15 -6.85 12.54
C PHE A 293 -13.38 -5.98 12.93
N PRO A 294 -14.10 -5.40 11.95
CA PRO A 294 -15.11 -4.36 12.18
C PRO A 294 -16.40 -4.80 12.89
N PHE A 295 -16.74 -6.08 12.92
CA PHE A 295 -17.92 -6.55 13.65
C PHE A 295 -17.59 -6.80 15.13
N ILE A 296 -16.54 -7.57 15.41
CA ILE A 296 -16.16 -7.93 16.79
C ILE A 296 -15.42 -6.78 17.51
N GLY A 297 -14.75 -5.88 16.78
CA GLY A 297 -14.18 -4.66 17.35
C GLY A 297 -15.21 -3.56 17.66
N SER A 298 -16.39 -3.61 17.02
CA SER A 298 -17.53 -2.72 17.33
C SER A 298 -18.43 -3.27 18.45
N ASP A 299 -18.54 -4.60 18.53
CA ASP A 299 -19.35 -5.36 19.49
C ASP A 299 -18.58 -6.66 19.81
N PRO A 300 -17.88 -6.73 20.97
CA PRO A 300 -17.09 -7.90 21.38
C PRO A 300 -17.87 -9.20 21.69
N SER A 301 -19.03 -9.42 21.07
CA SER A 301 -19.75 -10.70 21.11
C SER A 301 -19.01 -11.76 20.26
N PRO A 302 -18.61 -12.93 20.81
CA PRO A 302 -17.85 -13.97 20.10
C PRO A 302 -18.44 -14.41 18.75
N GLU A 303 -19.76 -14.42 18.62
CA GLU A 303 -20.51 -14.82 17.43
C GLU A 303 -20.23 -13.91 16.22
N ASN A 304 -19.77 -12.67 16.45
CA ASN A 304 -19.46 -11.72 15.39
C ASN A 304 -18.32 -12.18 14.48
N ILE A 305 -17.47 -13.13 14.91
CA ILE A 305 -16.45 -13.76 14.06
C ILE A 305 -17.04 -14.38 12.78
N LEU A 306 -18.29 -14.83 12.82
CA LEU A 306 -18.99 -15.41 11.66
C LEU A 306 -19.38 -14.36 10.60
N LYS A 307 -19.30 -13.07 10.94
CA LYS A 307 -19.46 -11.92 10.03
C LYS A 307 -18.11 -11.45 9.48
N GLU A 308 -17.03 -11.63 10.25
CA GLU A 308 -15.66 -11.28 9.87
C GLU A 308 -15.13 -12.11 8.70
N HIS A 309 -14.18 -11.54 7.95
CA HIS A 309 -13.51 -12.23 6.83
C HIS A 309 -12.83 -13.56 7.22
N ALA A 310 -12.43 -13.72 8.49
CA ALA A 310 -11.85 -14.96 9.00
C ALA A 310 -12.88 -16.09 9.21
N GLY A 311 -14.11 -15.78 9.64
CA GLY A 311 -15.15 -16.77 9.97
C GLY A 311 -16.28 -16.90 8.95
N ILE A 312 -16.52 -15.87 8.11
CA ILE A 312 -17.62 -15.84 7.13
C ILE A 312 -17.57 -17.00 6.12
N MET A 313 -16.38 -17.57 5.89
CA MET A 313 -16.19 -18.73 5.03
C MET A 313 -16.81 -20.04 5.58
N PHE A 314 -17.11 -20.12 6.88
CA PHE A 314 -17.84 -21.25 7.48
C PHE A 314 -19.37 -21.10 7.41
N VAL A 315 -19.88 -19.90 7.07
CA VAL A 315 -21.32 -19.64 6.90
C VAL A 315 -21.75 -19.38 5.45
N ASN A 316 -20.79 -19.19 4.54
CA ASN A 316 -21.05 -18.95 3.13
C ASN A 316 -21.41 -20.25 2.38
N GLN A 317 -22.66 -20.34 1.89
CA GLN A 317 -23.14 -21.54 1.19
C GLN A 317 -22.29 -21.91 -0.03
N HIS A 318 -21.78 -20.94 -0.81
CA HIS A 318 -20.98 -21.25 -2.00
C HIS A 318 -19.63 -21.87 -1.65
N VAL A 319 -18.97 -21.40 -0.58
CA VAL A 319 -17.76 -22.03 -0.04
C VAL A 319 -18.06 -23.43 0.50
N TYR A 320 -19.20 -23.60 1.17
CA TYR A 320 -19.65 -24.90 1.69
C TYR A 320 -19.88 -25.93 0.57
N GLU A 321 -20.59 -25.55 -0.50
CA GLU A 321 -20.83 -26.41 -1.66
C GLU A 321 -19.53 -26.81 -2.38
N LEU A 322 -18.56 -25.90 -2.49
CA LEU A 322 -17.28 -26.14 -3.20
C LEU A 322 -16.29 -27.00 -2.42
N TRP A 323 -16.23 -26.84 -1.10
CA TRP A 323 -15.23 -27.48 -0.23
C TRP A 323 -15.90 -28.51 0.69
N PHE A 324 -16.59 -28.04 1.74
CA PHE A 324 -17.00 -28.86 2.88
C PHE A 324 -18.06 -29.94 2.58
N LYS A 325 -18.86 -29.79 1.52
CA LYS A 325 -19.99 -30.68 1.18
C LYS A 325 -19.66 -32.18 1.17
N ASN A 326 -18.48 -32.56 0.66
CA ASN A 326 -18.10 -33.96 0.57
C ASN A 326 -17.76 -34.59 1.93
N ALA A 327 -17.36 -33.78 2.91
CA ALA A 327 -17.08 -34.23 4.27
C ALA A 327 -18.35 -34.41 5.12
N THR A 328 -19.49 -33.81 4.74
CA THR A 328 -20.70 -33.70 5.59
C THR A 328 -21.26 -35.03 6.07
N GLU A 329 -21.45 -35.99 5.16
CA GLU A 329 -22.05 -37.28 5.47
C GLU A 329 -21.05 -38.23 6.17
N PRO A 330 -19.77 -38.34 5.74
CA PRO A 330 -18.71 -38.97 6.54
C PRO A 330 -18.58 -38.39 7.96
N TRP A 331 -18.64 -37.07 8.12
CA TRP A 331 -18.59 -36.39 9.42
C TRP A 331 -19.76 -36.80 10.31
N ARG A 332 -20.99 -36.73 9.77
CA ARG A 332 -22.20 -37.16 10.49
C ARG A 332 -22.10 -38.61 10.95
N ARG A 333 -21.55 -39.52 10.14
CA ARG A 333 -21.36 -40.93 10.50
C ARG A 333 -20.32 -41.14 11.60
N LYS A 334 -19.24 -40.35 11.63
CA LYS A 334 -18.17 -40.46 12.64
C LYS A 334 -18.53 -39.78 13.98
N TYR A 335 -19.26 -38.66 13.93
CA TYR A 335 -19.46 -37.78 15.09
C TYR A 335 -20.93 -37.48 15.45
N GLY A 336 -21.91 -38.00 14.71
CA GLY A 336 -23.35 -37.78 14.97
C GLY A 336 -23.85 -36.34 14.76
N THR A 337 -22.96 -35.38 14.48
CA THR A 337 -23.24 -33.94 14.48
C THR A 337 -23.37 -33.36 13.07
N SER A 338 -23.97 -32.17 12.97
CA SER A 338 -23.96 -31.38 11.74
C SER A 338 -22.62 -30.68 11.56
N LEU A 339 -21.93 -30.96 10.45
CA LEU A 339 -20.67 -30.30 10.08
C LEU A 339 -20.82 -28.76 10.01
N VAL A 340 -22.00 -28.25 9.60
CA VAL A 340 -22.28 -26.81 9.54
C VAL A 340 -22.37 -26.18 10.93
N SER A 341 -22.89 -26.90 11.92
CA SER A 341 -22.87 -26.43 13.31
C SER A 341 -21.44 -26.44 13.80
N PHE A 342 -20.79 -27.62 13.76
CA PHE A 342 -19.44 -27.82 14.26
C PHE A 342 -18.43 -26.78 13.74
N LEU A 343 -18.44 -26.46 12.45
CA LEU A 343 -17.54 -25.44 11.89
C LEU A 343 -17.81 -24.02 12.42
N LYS A 344 -19.07 -23.66 12.69
CA LYS A 344 -19.42 -22.39 13.36
C LYS A 344 -19.01 -22.41 14.82
N ASP A 345 -19.36 -23.47 15.54
CA ASP A 345 -19.13 -23.63 16.97
C ASP A 345 -17.62 -23.61 17.27
N VAL A 346 -16.80 -24.29 16.46
CA VAL A 346 -15.34 -24.24 16.55
C VAL A 346 -14.77 -22.87 16.17
N ALA A 347 -15.34 -22.15 15.20
CA ALA A 347 -14.89 -20.80 14.87
C ALA A 347 -15.20 -19.78 15.99
N VAL A 348 -16.39 -19.85 16.60
CA VAL A 348 -16.76 -19.02 17.76
C VAL A 348 -15.88 -19.35 18.97
N GLU A 349 -15.64 -20.63 19.26
CA GLU A 349 -14.82 -21.06 20.40
C GLU A 349 -13.33 -20.70 20.25
N ASN A 350 -12.77 -20.82 19.04
CA ASN A 350 -11.31 -20.75 18.83
C ASN A 350 -10.84 -19.47 18.13
N LEU A 351 -11.74 -18.61 17.65
CA LEU A 351 -11.43 -17.27 17.14
C LEU A 351 -12.32 -16.20 17.77
N GLY A 352 -13.63 -16.43 17.87
CA GLY A 352 -14.59 -15.48 18.46
C GLY A 352 -14.24 -15.08 19.88
N LYS A 353 -14.24 -16.05 20.82
CA LYS A 353 -13.90 -15.83 22.23
C LYS A 353 -12.53 -15.17 22.46
N PRO A 354 -11.39 -15.70 21.95
CA PRO A 354 -10.09 -15.10 22.23
C PRO A 354 -9.90 -13.71 21.60
N LEU A 355 -10.58 -13.39 20.48
CA LEU A 355 -10.58 -12.04 19.93
C LEU A 355 -11.46 -11.09 20.77
N ALA A 356 -12.66 -11.52 21.19
CA ALA A 356 -13.51 -10.76 22.11
C ALA A 356 -12.78 -10.41 23.41
N ASP A 357 -12.17 -11.39 24.07
CA ASP A 357 -11.37 -11.21 25.28
C ASP A 357 -10.21 -10.23 25.06
N LEU A 358 -9.56 -10.28 23.88
CA LEU A 358 -8.49 -9.35 23.52
C LEU A 358 -8.99 -7.93 23.27
N PHE A 359 -10.13 -7.74 22.58
CA PHE A 359 -10.73 -6.42 22.37
C PHE A 359 -11.18 -5.77 23.70
N LEU A 360 -11.74 -6.56 24.62
CA LEU A 360 -12.08 -6.10 25.98
C LEU A 360 -10.83 -5.74 26.80
N TYR A 361 -9.76 -6.56 26.74
CA TYR A 361 -8.49 -6.26 27.39
C TYR A 361 -7.81 -5.01 26.82
N LEU A 362 -7.81 -4.83 25.49
CA LEU A 362 -7.18 -3.69 24.81
C LEU A 362 -7.92 -2.37 25.03
N SER A 363 -9.26 -2.40 25.10
CA SER A 363 -10.07 -1.19 25.35
C SER A 363 -10.11 -0.79 26.83
N GLY A 364 -10.01 -1.75 27.74
CA GLY A 364 -9.96 -1.56 29.19
C GLY A 364 -8.55 -1.62 29.77
N ASP A 365 -8.19 -2.76 30.36
CA ASP A 365 -7.05 -2.90 31.27
C ASP A 365 -5.69 -2.50 30.65
N TYR A 366 -5.40 -2.93 29.41
CA TYR A 366 -4.18 -2.53 28.71
C TYR A 366 -4.12 -1.02 28.47
N ARG A 367 -5.25 -0.40 28.10
CA ARG A 367 -5.35 1.05 27.86
C ARG A 367 -5.04 1.85 29.13
N ASN A 368 -5.44 1.34 30.29
CA ASN A 368 -5.14 1.95 31.59
C ASN A 368 -3.63 1.95 31.89
N HIS A 369 -2.88 1.00 31.35
CA HIS A 369 -1.41 0.92 31.48
C HIS A 369 -0.63 1.77 30.46
N CYS A 370 -1.29 2.32 29.44
CA CYS A 370 -0.65 3.19 28.45
C CYS A 370 -0.24 4.54 29.07
N VAL A 371 0.95 5.02 28.71
CA VAL A 371 1.56 6.18 29.38
C VAL A 371 1.20 7.51 28.71
N PRO A 372 1.15 8.63 29.45
CA PRO A 372 1.02 9.95 28.84
C PRO A 372 2.22 10.25 27.92
N SER A 373 1.99 10.92 26.78
CA SER A 373 3.08 11.16 25.82
C SER A 373 4.26 11.98 26.37
N ASN A 374 4.10 12.77 27.45
CA ASN A 374 5.22 13.44 28.12
C ASN A 374 6.08 12.50 29.00
N VAL A 375 5.60 11.29 29.31
CA VAL A 375 6.38 10.22 29.96
C VAL A 375 7.14 9.39 28.92
N SER A 376 6.46 8.98 27.85
CA SER A 376 7.10 8.30 26.72
C SER A 376 6.48 8.74 25.40
N SER A 377 7.26 9.48 24.61
CA SER A 377 6.91 9.81 23.22
C SER A 377 7.41 8.78 22.22
N GLY A 378 8.17 7.77 22.64
CA GLY A 378 8.76 6.78 21.74
C GLY A 378 9.90 5.98 22.37
N LEU A 379 10.54 5.14 21.56
CA LEU A 379 11.53 4.14 21.99
C LEU A 379 12.73 4.72 22.77
N ALA A 380 13.05 6.02 22.65
CA ALA A 380 14.17 6.64 23.38
C ALA A 380 14.02 6.57 24.91
N THR A 381 12.78 6.38 25.37
CA THR A 381 12.35 6.39 26.78
C THR A 381 11.82 5.04 27.25
N ARG A 382 11.95 3.98 26.43
CA ARG A 382 11.45 2.63 26.75
C ARG A 382 12.61 1.66 27.05
N PRO A 383 12.50 0.81 28.09
CA PRO A 383 11.34 0.66 28.99
C PRO A 383 11.19 1.81 30.00
N VAL A 384 9.95 2.16 30.36
CA VAL A 384 9.66 3.10 31.45
C VAL A 384 9.98 2.47 32.81
N SER A 385 10.21 3.27 33.86
CA SER A 385 10.75 2.78 35.16
C SER A 385 9.74 2.17 36.15
N TYR A 386 8.45 2.43 35.98
CA TYR A 386 7.36 2.00 36.87
C TYR A 386 6.16 1.55 36.06
N VAL A 387 5.34 0.67 36.61
CA VAL A 387 4.01 0.37 36.06
C VAL A 387 3.15 1.63 36.17
N TYR A 388 2.40 1.96 35.12
CA TYR A 388 1.44 3.08 35.13
C TYR A 388 0.01 2.55 35.23
N THR A 389 -0.89 3.34 35.83
CA THR A 389 -2.33 3.11 35.79
C THR A 389 -3.05 4.46 35.64
N ASN A 390 -3.92 4.59 34.64
CA ASN A 390 -4.66 5.82 34.31
C ASN A 390 -3.75 7.05 34.17
N GLY A 391 -2.57 6.86 33.59
CA GLY A 391 -1.55 7.89 33.39
C GLY A 391 -0.66 8.21 34.61
N VAL A 392 -0.90 7.59 35.77
CA VAL A 392 -0.13 7.81 37.01
C VAL A 392 0.85 6.67 37.27
N ALA A 393 2.09 6.99 37.68
CA ALA A 393 3.12 6.00 38.01
C ALA A 393 2.86 5.33 39.37
N ASN A 394 2.82 4.00 39.40
CA ASN A 394 2.78 3.22 40.64
C ASN A 394 4.21 3.03 41.19
N LEU A 395 4.63 3.90 42.10
CA LEU A 395 5.97 3.86 42.69
C LEU A 395 6.26 2.58 43.50
N SER A 396 5.23 1.85 43.93
CA SER A 396 5.36 0.54 44.59
C SER A 396 5.55 -0.62 43.60
N GLN A 397 5.49 -0.37 42.29
CA GLN A 397 5.65 -1.36 41.23
C GLN A 397 6.70 -0.90 40.20
N PRO A 398 8.00 -0.98 40.54
CA PRO A 398 9.07 -0.78 39.57
C PRO A 398 9.05 -1.87 38.48
N THR A 399 9.42 -1.50 37.26
CA THR A 399 9.50 -2.43 36.12
C THR A 399 10.81 -3.22 36.12
N THR A 400 10.82 -4.41 35.53
CA THR A 400 12.04 -5.24 35.47
C THR A 400 13.10 -4.70 34.50
N GLN A 401 12.70 -4.03 33.41
CA GLN A 401 13.56 -3.59 32.29
C GLN A 401 14.38 -4.71 31.62
N THR A 402 14.04 -5.98 31.84
CA THR A 402 14.75 -7.16 31.31
C THR A 402 13.84 -8.01 30.44
N LEU A 403 14.42 -8.62 29.41
CA LEU A 403 13.79 -9.65 28.60
C LEU A 403 13.74 -10.99 29.36
N PRO A 404 12.88 -11.95 28.97
CA PRO A 404 12.75 -13.24 29.65
C PRO A 404 14.04 -14.07 29.81
N THR A 405 15.05 -13.90 28.96
CA THR A 405 16.37 -14.55 29.12
C THR A 405 17.41 -13.72 29.87
N GLY A 406 17.02 -12.58 30.45
CA GLY A 406 17.81 -11.77 31.38
C GLY A 406 18.53 -10.55 30.76
N GLU A 407 18.54 -10.41 29.44
CA GLU A 407 19.14 -9.26 28.77
C GLU A 407 18.38 -7.95 29.06
N LYS A 408 19.09 -6.83 29.24
CA LYS A 408 18.44 -5.53 29.45
C LYS A 408 17.76 -5.04 28.18
N ALA A 409 16.44 -4.79 28.24
CA ALA A 409 15.68 -4.16 27.17
C ALA A 409 16.09 -2.69 26.99
N ASN A 410 16.17 -2.23 25.74
CA ASN A 410 16.70 -0.90 25.41
C ASN A 410 16.13 -0.41 24.07
N GLY A 411 15.17 0.52 24.12
CA GLY A 411 14.50 1.03 22.93
C GLY A 411 15.42 1.83 21.97
N LYS A 412 16.51 2.44 22.46
CA LYS A 412 17.49 3.09 21.57
C LYS A 412 18.22 2.08 20.70
N LYS A 413 18.64 0.94 21.27
CA LYS A 413 19.24 -0.19 20.53
C LYS A 413 18.24 -0.90 19.61
N ALA A 414 16.97 -0.97 20.00
CA ALA A 414 15.91 -1.40 19.09
C ALA A 414 15.87 -0.49 17.85
N TYR A 415 15.78 0.83 18.06
CA TYR A 415 15.72 1.81 16.99
C TYR A 415 16.93 1.80 16.05
N GLU A 416 18.15 1.61 16.57
CA GLU A 416 19.37 1.43 15.76
C GLU A 416 19.28 0.26 14.76
N ARG A 417 18.47 -0.77 15.05
CA ARG A 417 18.20 -1.90 14.14
C ARG A 417 17.06 -1.56 13.17
N ILE A 418 15.94 -1.04 13.70
CA ILE A 418 14.70 -0.77 12.94
C ILE A 418 14.93 0.29 11.86
N ILE A 419 15.65 1.37 12.16
CA ILE A 419 15.91 2.45 11.18
C ILE A 419 16.56 1.92 9.89
N ARG A 420 17.39 0.87 10.00
CA ARG A 420 18.07 0.23 8.86
C ARG A 420 17.15 -0.65 8.00
N PHE A 421 15.99 -1.06 8.51
CA PHE A 421 14.94 -1.67 7.68
C PHE A 421 14.43 -0.63 6.68
N PHE A 422 13.95 0.51 7.19
CA PHE A 422 13.31 1.55 6.39
C PHE A 422 14.26 2.31 5.46
N THR A 423 15.45 2.69 5.94
CA THR A 423 16.44 3.42 5.13
C THR A 423 17.12 2.54 4.09
N THR A 424 17.32 1.25 4.38
CA THR A 424 18.22 0.34 3.65
C THR A 424 19.68 0.82 3.57
N THR A 425 20.10 1.70 4.50
CA THR A 425 21.47 2.21 4.62
C THR A 425 22.11 1.82 5.96
N ASN A 426 23.43 2.01 6.07
CA ASN A 426 24.17 1.83 7.33
C ASN A 426 24.11 3.08 8.25
N SER A 427 23.35 4.11 7.87
CA SER A 427 23.31 5.39 8.59
C SER A 427 22.85 5.21 10.04
N THR A 428 23.54 5.87 10.95
CA THR A 428 23.16 5.95 12.37
C THR A 428 21.98 6.88 12.60
N PRO A 429 21.21 6.72 13.70
CA PRO A 429 20.20 7.69 14.12
C PRO A 429 20.72 9.14 14.18
N ASP A 430 21.96 9.34 14.62
CA ASP A 430 22.59 10.66 14.72
C ASP A 430 22.86 11.30 13.34
N GLU A 431 23.41 10.55 12.39
CA GLU A 431 23.61 11.02 11.01
C GLU A 431 22.29 11.37 10.31
N VAL A 432 21.22 10.61 10.58
CA VAL A 432 19.88 10.87 10.03
C VAL A 432 19.27 12.13 10.68
N HIS A 433 19.43 12.32 11.98
CA HIS A 433 18.99 13.52 12.69
C HIS A 433 19.66 14.80 12.14
N GLU A 434 20.99 14.77 12.00
CA GLU A 434 21.77 15.90 11.47
C GLU A 434 21.52 16.16 9.98
N LEU A 435 21.23 15.12 9.19
CA LEU A 435 20.77 15.30 7.81
C LEU A 435 19.45 16.08 7.76
N GLY A 436 18.53 15.81 8.69
CA GLY A 436 17.28 16.56 8.85
C GLY A 436 17.55 18.06 9.04
N TRP A 437 18.35 18.42 10.04
CA TRP A 437 18.75 19.81 10.30
C TRP A 437 19.53 20.46 9.15
N LYS A 438 20.32 19.69 8.40
CA LYS A 438 21.06 20.16 7.22
C LYS A 438 20.13 20.48 6.05
N VAL A 439 19.15 19.63 5.78
CA VAL A 439 18.12 19.87 4.74
C VAL A 439 17.21 21.02 5.15
N LEU A 440 16.75 21.06 6.41
CA LEU A 440 15.89 22.13 6.93
C LEU A 440 16.52 23.52 6.75
N ARG A 441 17.79 23.69 7.14
CA ARG A 441 18.56 24.94 6.93
C ARG A 441 18.71 25.34 5.45
N THR A 442 18.54 24.41 4.52
CA THR A 442 18.58 24.69 3.06
C THR A 442 17.20 25.09 2.51
N LEU A 443 16.12 24.55 3.08
CA LEU A 443 14.75 24.76 2.60
C LEU A 443 14.03 25.93 3.26
N TYR A 444 14.23 26.15 4.56
CA TYR A 444 13.49 27.18 5.31
C TYR A 444 13.65 28.60 4.76
N PRO A 445 14.86 29.07 4.36
CA PRO A 445 15.00 30.38 3.71
C PRO A 445 14.17 30.53 2.43
N GLN A 446 13.87 29.44 1.72
CA GLN A 446 13.09 29.50 0.47
C GLN A 446 11.58 29.71 0.75
N VAL A 447 11.04 29.23 1.88
CA VAL A 447 9.65 29.56 2.27
C VAL A 447 9.53 30.96 2.85
N ILE A 448 10.58 31.47 3.48
CA ILE A 448 10.69 32.88 3.89
C ILE A 448 10.60 33.81 2.67
N GLU A 449 11.39 33.57 1.62
CA GLU A 449 11.32 34.40 0.41
C GLU A 449 9.95 34.33 -0.28
N ILE A 450 9.27 33.17 -0.29
CA ILE A 450 7.89 33.10 -0.78
C ILE A 450 6.93 33.90 0.10
N ALA A 451 7.08 33.87 1.42
CA ALA A 451 6.26 34.69 2.32
C ALA A 451 6.44 36.19 2.04
N LYS A 452 7.68 36.65 1.78
CA LYS A 452 7.98 38.04 1.38
C LYS A 452 7.31 38.39 0.04
N ILE A 453 7.45 37.53 -0.97
CA ILE A 453 6.85 37.70 -2.31
C ILE A 453 5.32 37.79 -2.24
N VAL A 454 4.65 36.84 -1.57
CA VAL A 454 3.17 36.76 -1.57
C VAL A 454 2.53 37.85 -0.69
N THR A 455 3.20 38.31 0.36
CA THR A 455 2.66 39.37 1.23
C THR A 455 3.09 40.78 0.85
N ASN A 456 4.02 40.91 -0.11
CA ASN A 456 4.73 42.14 -0.47
C ASN A 456 5.28 42.86 0.78
N LYS A 457 6.10 42.14 1.56
CA LYS A 457 6.78 42.62 2.78
C LYS A 457 8.25 42.24 2.77
N GLU A 458 9.12 43.24 2.89
CA GLU A 458 10.58 43.05 3.00
C GLU A 458 10.97 42.54 4.40
N ASN A 459 10.30 43.03 5.45
CA ASN A 459 10.53 42.58 6.82
C ASN A 459 10.06 41.14 7.01
N GLU A 460 11.00 40.25 7.31
CA GLU A 460 10.78 38.81 7.45
C GLU A 460 9.72 38.43 8.49
N VAL A 461 9.75 39.04 9.68
CA VAL A 461 8.80 38.73 10.76
C VAL A 461 7.37 39.10 10.33
N GLN A 462 7.19 40.28 9.72
CA GLN A 462 5.89 40.71 9.21
C GLN A 462 5.43 39.87 8.01
N ALA A 463 6.35 39.47 7.13
CA ALA A 463 6.07 38.57 6.01
C ALA A 463 5.56 37.21 6.50
N VAL A 464 6.26 36.58 7.45
CA VAL A 464 5.88 35.27 8.02
C VAL A 464 4.55 35.36 8.76
N VAL A 465 4.32 36.39 9.59
CA VAL A 465 3.05 36.54 10.33
C VAL A 465 1.87 36.72 9.38
N ASN A 466 2.00 37.59 8.37
CA ASN A 466 0.95 37.81 7.36
C ASN A 466 0.72 36.56 6.50
N PHE A 467 1.79 35.86 6.11
CA PHE A 467 1.68 34.66 5.29
C PHE A 467 1.09 33.48 6.06
N ARG A 468 1.48 33.25 7.34
CA ARG A 468 0.86 32.25 8.23
C ARG A 468 -0.65 32.47 8.39
N LYS A 469 -1.09 33.73 8.48
CA LYS A 469 -2.52 34.10 8.48
C LYS A 469 -3.20 33.78 7.15
N TYR A 470 -2.56 34.10 6.02
CA TYR A 470 -3.11 33.85 4.69
C TYR A 470 -3.23 32.36 4.35
N ILE A 471 -2.18 31.56 4.56
CA ILE A 471 -2.21 30.11 4.27
C ILE A 471 -3.17 29.31 5.17
N ASN A 472 -3.60 29.90 6.29
CA ASN A 472 -4.61 29.33 7.19
C ASN A 472 -6.04 29.86 6.95
N SER A 473 -6.23 30.78 6.00
CA SER A 473 -7.57 31.25 5.60
C SER A 473 -8.40 30.13 4.98
N SER A 474 -9.72 30.20 5.14
CA SER A 474 -10.67 29.21 4.61
C SER A 474 -10.64 29.09 3.08
N GLU A 475 -10.19 30.13 2.36
CA GLU A 475 -10.00 30.11 0.90
C GLU A 475 -9.00 29.03 0.45
N MET A 476 -8.01 28.72 1.29
CA MET A 476 -6.97 27.72 1.00
C MET A 476 -7.44 26.26 1.13
N TYR A 477 -8.63 26.03 1.70
CA TYR A 477 -9.18 24.70 1.98
C TYR A 477 -10.44 24.44 1.15
N PHE A 478 -10.81 23.17 0.98
CA PHE A 478 -12.00 22.79 0.19
C PHE A 478 -13.30 23.11 0.95
N ASN A 479 -13.36 22.91 2.27
CA ASN A 479 -14.43 23.47 3.09
C ASN A 479 -14.10 24.92 3.49
N LYS A 480 -15.08 25.81 3.33
CA LYS A 480 -14.97 27.21 3.80
C LYS A 480 -15.27 27.34 5.29
N GLU A 481 -16.35 26.70 5.72
CA GLU A 481 -16.78 26.63 7.11
C GLU A 481 -16.30 25.34 7.78
N PRO A 482 -16.28 25.27 9.13
CA PRO A 482 -16.15 24.01 9.85
C PRO A 482 -17.22 23.00 9.43
N PHE A 483 -16.87 21.71 9.44
CA PHE A 483 -17.86 20.64 9.20
C PHE A 483 -18.87 20.57 10.36
N PRO A 484 -20.13 20.14 10.10
CA PRO A 484 -21.14 20.00 11.16
C PRO A 484 -20.68 19.04 12.27
N ALA A 485 -21.16 19.27 13.50
CA ALA A 485 -20.80 18.45 14.66
C ALA A 485 -21.14 16.97 14.46
N ASN A 486 -22.34 16.66 13.95
CA ASN A 486 -22.79 15.31 13.62
C ASN A 486 -22.03 14.64 12.46
N GLU A 487 -21.17 15.39 11.75
CA GLU A 487 -20.24 14.83 10.75
C GLU A 487 -18.81 14.72 11.29
N SER A 488 -18.52 15.20 12.51
CA SER A 488 -17.17 15.48 13.00
C SER A 488 -16.91 15.04 14.44
N ASP A 489 -17.94 14.58 15.16
CA ASP A 489 -17.83 14.02 16.51
C ASP A 489 -17.15 12.63 16.53
N GLU A 490 -16.94 12.11 17.74
CA GLU A 490 -16.37 10.78 17.99
C GLU A 490 -17.31 9.61 17.63
N HIS A 491 -18.43 9.86 16.96
CA HIS A 491 -19.37 8.83 16.47
C HIS A 491 -19.55 8.87 14.95
N ALA A 492 -19.29 10.02 14.30
CA ALA A 492 -19.37 10.20 12.86
C ALA A 492 -18.56 9.16 12.07
N HIS A 493 -17.41 8.70 12.60
CA HIS A 493 -16.60 7.65 11.97
C HIS A 493 -17.31 6.29 11.88
N LYS A 494 -18.19 5.96 12.82
CA LYS A 494 -18.93 4.69 12.86
C LYS A 494 -19.95 4.66 11.71
N PHE A 495 -20.70 5.74 11.56
CA PHE A 495 -21.80 5.86 10.61
C PHE A 495 -21.34 6.24 9.19
N CYS A 496 -20.42 7.19 9.05
CA CYS A 496 -19.88 7.65 7.77
C CYS A 496 -18.65 6.85 7.31
N SER A 497 -18.62 5.55 7.60
CA SER A 497 -17.52 4.62 7.33
C SER A 497 -17.39 4.13 5.88
N LYS A 498 -18.38 4.43 5.00
CA LYS A 498 -18.42 3.97 3.59
C LYS A 498 -19.00 5.06 2.69
N MET A 499 -18.62 5.08 1.40
CA MET A 499 -19.05 6.13 0.46
C MET A 499 -20.58 6.23 0.29
N SER A 500 -21.32 5.14 0.45
CA SER A 500 -22.78 5.11 0.42
C SER A 500 -23.42 5.72 1.67
N SER A 501 -22.90 5.42 2.87
CA SER A 501 -23.42 6.00 4.11
C SER A 501 -22.98 7.44 4.29
N ALA A 502 -21.73 7.77 3.98
CA ALA A 502 -21.20 9.14 4.00
C ALA A 502 -22.01 10.09 3.11
N LYS A 503 -22.49 9.65 1.93
CA LYS A 503 -23.36 10.47 1.06
C LYS A 503 -24.70 10.87 1.71
N ILE A 504 -25.19 10.08 2.67
CA ILE A 504 -26.49 10.25 3.32
C ILE A 504 -26.34 10.91 4.70
N LEU A 505 -25.32 10.49 5.46
CA LEU A 505 -25.14 10.82 6.88
C LEU A 505 -24.06 11.88 7.14
N CYS A 506 -23.11 12.05 6.20
CA CYS A 506 -22.13 13.14 6.20
C CYS A 506 -22.14 13.92 4.87
N PRO A 507 -23.29 14.50 4.45
CA PRO A 507 -23.44 15.13 3.14
C PRO A 507 -22.50 16.32 2.90
N VAL A 508 -22.10 17.07 3.94
CA VAL A 508 -21.19 18.22 3.78
C VAL A 508 -19.77 17.74 3.47
N ARG A 509 -19.21 16.84 4.31
CA ARG A 509 -17.91 16.19 4.04
C ARG A 509 -17.91 15.45 2.71
N TYR A 510 -19.01 14.75 2.38
CA TYR A 510 -19.14 14.06 1.09
C TYR A 510 -19.04 15.03 -0.09
N LYS A 511 -19.73 16.17 -0.03
CA LYS A 511 -19.67 17.19 -1.08
C LYS A 511 -18.26 17.78 -1.21
N THR A 512 -17.64 18.20 -0.11
CA THR A 512 -16.28 18.75 -0.11
C THR A 512 -15.26 17.76 -0.66
N LEU A 513 -15.41 16.46 -0.36
CA LEU A 513 -14.57 15.42 -0.95
C LEU A 513 -14.74 15.32 -2.47
N GLN A 514 -15.95 15.47 -3.02
CA GLN A 514 -16.14 15.47 -4.48
C GLN A 514 -15.51 16.71 -5.14
N GLU A 515 -15.53 17.86 -4.48
CA GLU A 515 -14.84 19.08 -4.92
C GLU A 515 -13.31 18.87 -4.93
N TRP A 516 -12.76 18.26 -3.87
CA TRP A 516 -11.34 17.86 -3.80
C TRP A 516 -10.98 16.87 -4.93
N PHE A 517 -11.71 15.77 -5.08
CA PHE A 517 -11.52 14.80 -6.17
C PHE A 517 -11.55 15.47 -7.56
N SER A 518 -12.38 16.49 -7.76
CA SER A 518 -12.44 17.22 -9.02
C SER A 518 -11.17 18.04 -9.27
N TYR A 519 -10.68 18.73 -8.23
CA TYR A 519 -9.40 19.45 -8.28
C TYR A 519 -8.23 18.50 -8.58
N THR A 520 -8.12 17.39 -7.84
CA THR A 520 -7.09 16.36 -8.03
C THR A 520 -7.08 15.84 -9.48
N ARG A 521 -8.25 15.56 -10.09
CA ARG A 521 -8.33 15.16 -11.51
C ARG A 521 -7.82 16.24 -12.46
N SER A 522 -8.15 17.50 -12.21
CA SER A 522 -7.67 18.63 -13.01
C SER A 522 -6.14 18.76 -12.93
N THR A 523 -5.57 18.73 -11.73
CA THR A 523 -4.11 18.76 -11.50
C THR A 523 -3.38 17.64 -12.23
N LEU A 524 -3.89 16.40 -12.17
CA LEU A 524 -3.25 15.26 -12.85
C LEU A 524 -3.27 15.39 -14.38
N SER A 525 -4.35 15.93 -14.95
CA SER A 525 -4.42 16.24 -16.39
C SER A 525 -3.42 17.33 -16.80
N MET A 526 -3.16 18.32 -15.94
CA MET A 526 -2.19 19.40 -16.20
C MET A 526 -0.73 18.97 -15.96
N LEU A 527 -0.46 18.05 -15.02
CA LEU A 527 0.87 17.49 -14.79
C LEU A 527 1.33 16.58 -15.94
N ARG A 528 0.43 15.76 -16.50
CA ARG A 528 0.76 14.77 -17.55
C ARG A 528 1.56 15.33 -18.75
N PRO A 529 1.16 16.43 -19.43
CA PRO A 529 1.94 16.95 -20.55
C PRO A 529 3.34 17.45 -20.14
N ARG A 530 3.48 17.99 -18.91
CA ARG A 530 4.75 18.55 -18.41
C ARG A 530 5.81 17.51 -18.09
N ILE A 531 5.49 16.20 -18.10
CA ILE A 531 6.44 15.11 -17.84
C ILE A 531 6.71 14.23 -19.08
N LEU A 532 6.23 14.62 -20.27
CA LEU A 532 6.38 13.82 -21.50
C LEU A 532 7.85 13.64 -21.92
N HIS A 533 8.70 14.65 -21.70
CA HIS A 533 10.13 14.60 -22.02
C HIS A 533 10.97 13.74 -21.06
N MET A 534 10.45 13.37 -19.90
CA MET A 534 11.22 12.70 -18.83
C MET A 534 11.19 11.17 -18.88
N PHE A 535 10.29 10.57 -19.66
CA PHE A 535 9.98 9.14 -19.58
C PHE A 535 9.77 8.50 -20.97
N TYR A 536 9.81 7.17 -21.02
CA TYR A 536 9.42 6.41 -22.20
C TYR A 536 7.94 6.01 -22.11
N TRP A 537 7.12 6.61 -22.98
CA TRP A 537 5.67 6.50 -22.95
C TRP A 537 5.14 5.44 -23.91
N LEU A 538 4.24 4.59 -23.39
CA LEU A 538 3.35 3.66 -24.11
C LEU A 538 3.97 2.54 -24.97
N VAL A 539 5.02 2.84 -25.76
CA VAL A 539 5.53 1.98 -26.85
C VAL A 539 7.03 1.69 -26.67
N GLY A 540 7.50 0.57 -27.22
CA GLY A 540 8.91 0.20 -27.28
C GLY A 540 9.45 -0.56 -26.06
N PRO A 541 10.67 -1.12 -26.15
CA PRO A 541 11.24 -1.99 -25.11
C PRO A 541 11.63 -1.25 -23.82
N LYS A 542 11.86 0.07 -23.90
CA LYS A 542 12.20 0.92 -22.74
C LYS A 542 10.98 1.54 -22.03
N LYS A 543 9.73 1.19 -22.39
CA LYS A 543 8.54 1.83 -21.82
C LYS A 543 8.50 1.76 -20.28
N THR A 544 8.35 2.91 -19.63
CA THR A 544 8.36 3.04 -18.16
C THR A 544 6.96 3.26 -17.60
N THR A 545 6.14 4.06 -18.29
CA THR A 545 4.86 4.54 -17.78
C THR A 545 3.75 3.47 -17.83
N PRO A 546 2.84 3.42 -16.83
CA PRO A 546 1.66 2.58 -16.88
C PRO A 546 0.60 3.09 -17.86
N VAL A 547 -0.34 2.21 -18.24
CA VAL A 547 -1.58 2.56 -18.95
C VAL A 547 -2.83 2.43 -18.08
N CYS A 548 -2.75 1.75 -16.93
CA CYS A 548 -3.89 1.58 -16.03
C CYS A 548 -4.42 2.91 -15.48
N PRO A 549 -5.73 3.20 -15.53
CA PRO A 549 -6.29 4.43 -14.95
C PRO A 549 -6.18 4.46 -13.42
N VAL A 550 -6.22 5.68 -12.88
CA VAL A 550 -6.28 5.95 -11.44
C VAL A 550 -7.71 6.36 -11.06
N SER A 551 -8.26 5.75 -10.02
CA SER A 551 -9.60 6.03 -9.48
C SER A 551 -9.50 6.51 -8.04
N MET A 552 -10.32 7.50 -7.68
CA MET A 552 -10.26 8.19 -6.38
C MET A 552 -11.26 7.60 -5.40
N GLN A 553 -10.82 7.36 -4.16
CA GLN A 553 -11.63 6.79 -3.09
C GLN A 553 -11.39 7.53 -1.77
N ALA A 554 -12.40 7.55 -0.90
CA ALA A 554 -12.27 8.06 0.44
C ALA A 554 -11.48 7.09 1.33
N ASN A 555 -10.60 7.62 2.18
CA ASN A 555 -10.01 6.90 3.29
C ASN A 555 -10.77 7.28 4.57
N PHE A 556 -11.51 6.31 5.12
CA PHE A 556 -12.38 6.49 6.28
C PHE A 556 -11.70 6.21 7.62
N GLN A 557 -10.41 5.84 7.64
CA GLN A 557 -9.66 5.68 8.90
C GLN A 557 -9.48 7.05 9.59
N PRO A 558 -10.01 7.29 10.81
CA PRO A 558 -9.96 8.63 11.44
C PRO A 558 -8.56 9.14 11.75
N THR A 559 -7.60 8.22 11.96
CA THR A 559 -6.18 8.55 12.16
C THR A 559 -5.44 8.85 10.85
N SER A 560 -6.12 8.81 9.69
CA SER A 560 -5.54 9.13 8.38
C SER A 560 -5.40 10.65 8.19
N ALA A 561 -4.25 11.07 7.67
CA ALA A 561 -3.81 12.47 7.68
C ALA A 561 -3.20 12.93 6.34
N SER A 562 -3.08 12.04 5.37
CA SER A 562 -2.52 12.34 4.04
C SER A 562 -3.13 11.41 3.01
N GLN A 563 -3.09 11.84 1.75
CA GLN A 563 -3.41 11.00 0.60
C GLN A 563 -2.48 9.78 0.54
N SER A 564 -2.89 8.74 -0.21
CA SER A 564 -2.03 7.58 -0.47
C SER A 564 -2.44 6.81 -1.74
N TYR A 565 -1.46 6.21 -2.43
CA TYR A 565 -1.67 5.41 -3.63
C TYR A 565 -1.55 3.91 -3.38
N ARG A 566 -2.44 3.13 -4.02
CA ARG A 566 -2.38 1.66 -4.09
C ARG A 566 -2.40 1.19 -5.55
N PRO A 567 -1.39 0.44 -6.03
CA PRO A 567 -1.36 -0.10 -7.38
C PRO A 567 -2.44 -1.16 -7.62
N SER A 568 -2.73 -1.41 -8.89
CA SER A 568 -3.51 -2.54 -9.37
C SER A 568 -2.61 -3.75 -9.70
N GLY A 569 -3.23 -4.86 -10.07
CA GLY A 569 -2.52 -6.02 -10.60
C GLY A 569 -1.89 -5.78 -11.99
N PRO A 570 -1.02 -6.69 -12.46
CA PRO A 570 -0.34 -6.56 -13.76
C PRO A 570 -1.29 -6.61 -14.96
N THR A 571 -2.57 -6.93 -14.78
CA THR A 571 -3.63 -6.92 -15.79
C THR A 571 -4.49 -5.64 -15.78
N CYS A 572 -4.37 -4.77 -14.76
CA CYS A 572 -5.30 -3.66 -14.54
C CYS A 572 -6.79 -4.07 -14.63
N HIS A 573 -7.17 -5.18 -13.99
CA HIS A 573 -8.58 -5.59 -13.94
C HIS A 573 -9.46 -4.57 -13.19
N PHE A 574 -8.85 -3.83 -12.26
CA PHE A 574 -9.40 -2.64 -11.61
C PHE A 574 -8.43 -1.46 -11.79
N PRO A 575 -8.88 -0.19 -11.71
CA PRO A 575 -7.98 0.95 -11.66
C PRO A 575 -7.07 0.92 -10.42
N GLY A 576 -5.91 1.58 -10.51
CA GLY A 576 -5.11 1.92 -9.32
C GLY A 576 -5.91 2.86 -8.41
N THR A 577 -5.79 2.72 -7.09
CA THR A 577 -6.57 3.51 -6.14
C THR A 577 -5.76 4.68 -5.61
N TYR A 578 -6.25 5.90 -5.77
CA TYR A 578 -5.79 7.10 -5.06
C TYR A 578 -6.76 7.32 -3.89
N PHE A 579 -6.25 7.36 -2.67
CA PHE A 579 -7.02 7.59 -1.45
C PHE A 579 -6.89 9.03 -0.94
N VAL A 580 -7.98 9.60 -0.44
CA VAL A 580 -8.02 10.94 0.19
C VAL A 580 -8.64 10.82 1.59
N PRO A 581 -8.03 11.38 2.66
CA PRO A 581 -8.61 11.37 4.01
C PRO A 581 -10.00 12.02 4.09
N PHE A 582 -10.95 11.33 4.72
CA PHE A 582 -12.31 11.84 4.91
C PHE A 582 -12.48 12.64 6.22
N PHE A 583 -11.78 12.23 7.28
CA PHE A 583 -11.88 12.80 8.63
C PHE A 583 -10.71 13.76 8.91
N LEU A 584 -10.66 14.87 8.17
CA LEU A 584 -9.84 16.04 8.49
C LEU A 584 -10.71 17.18 9.00
N ASP A 585 -10.18 18.07 9.83
CA ASP A 585 -10.90 19.27 10.28
C ASP A 585 -11.06 20.28 9.13
N ARG A 586 -10.04 20.37 8.27
CA ARG A 586 -10.05 21.13 7.02
C ARG A 586 -9.48 20.29 5.88
N MET A 587 -10.27 20.07 4.82
CA MET A 587 -9.85 19.31 3.64
C MET A 587 -8.93 20.14 2.74
N GLY A 588 -7.82 19.55 2.26
CA GLY A 588 -6.75 20.23 1.51
C GLY A 588 -5.44 20.27 2.33
N PRO A 589 -4.63 21.35 2.26
CA PRO A 589 -4.87 22.62 1.58
C PRO A 589 -4.56 22.59 0.07
N LYS A 590 -5.31 23.37 -0.72
CA LYS A 590 -5.22 23.45 -2.19
C LYS A 590 -3.81 23.75 -2.70
N TYR A 591 -3.06 24.61 -2.02
CA TYR A 591 -1.71 25.00 -2.44
C TYR A 591 -0.72 23.82 -2.45
N SER A 592 -0.95 22.78 -1.64
CA SER A 592 -0.09 21.59 -1.58
C SER A 592 -0.43 20.53 -2.62
N GLU A 593 -1.61 20.59 -3.25
CA GLU A 593 -2.13 19.53 -4.12
C GLU A 593 -1.23 19.21 -5.32
N TRP A 594 -0.58 20.21 -5.92
CA TRP A 594 0.32 19.96 -7.06
C TRP A 594 1.51 19.06 -6.70
N SER A 595 2.05 19.21 -5.50
CA SER A 595 3.12 18.35 -4.98
C SER A 595 2.60 16.95 -4.64
N VAL A 596 1.48 16.87 -3.91
CA VAL A 596 0.91 15.56 -3.52
C VAL A 596 0.42 14.76 -4.74
N ASN A 597 -0.09 15.42 -5.78
CA ASN A 597 -0.56 14.75 -6.99
C ASN A 597 0.61 14.29 -7.88
N ALA A 598 1.76 14.95 -7.79
CA ALA A 598 3.02 14.44 -8.32
C ALA A 598 3.53 13.21 -7.51
N HIS A 599 3.49 13.29 -6.18
CA HIS A 599 3.92 12.26 -5.23
C HIS A 599 3.12 10.95 -5.38
N GLU A 600 1.80 11.02 -5.30
CA GLU A 600 0.91 9.84 -5.29
C GLU A 600 0.72 9.23 -6.68
N ALA A 601 0.75 10.04 -7.74
CA ALA A 601 0.40 9.58 -9.07
C ALA A 601 1.52 9.76 -10.10
N LEU A 602 1.55 10.89 -10.79
CA LEU A 602 2.42 11.11 -11.95
C LEU A 602 3.30 12.34 -11.72
N PRO A 603 4.65 12.19 -11.62
CA PRO A 603 5.46 11.01 -11.96
C PRO A 603 5.82 10.08 -10.78
N GLY A 604 5.18 10.18 -9.61
CA GLY A 604 5.49 9.42 -8.39
C GLY A 604 4.96 7.97 -8.32
N HIS A 605 4.23 7.61 -7.25
CA HIS A 605 3.93 6.21 -6.91
C HIS A 605 3.16 5.45 -8.00
N HIS A 606 2.16 6.04 -8.66
CA HIS A 606 1.47 5.35 -9.76
C HIS A 606 2.44 5.02 -10.89
N LEU A 607 3.27 5.97 -11.35
CA LEU A 607 4.26 5.70 -12.41
C LEU A 607 5.21 4.56 -12.01
N GLN A 608 5.76 4.60 -10.79
CA GLN A 608 6.73 3.63 -10.32
C GLN A 608 6.11 2.24 -10.04
N SER A 609 5.08 2.18 -9.20
CA SER A 609 4.52 0.91 -8.73
C SER A 609 3.64 0.24 -9.78
N GLN A 610 2.77 0.99 -10.47
CA GLN A 610 1.94 0.41 -11.54
C GLN A 610 2.79 0.12 -12.79
N GLY A 611 3.72 1.02 -13.14
CA GLY A 611 4.69 0.79 -14.22
C GLY A 611 5.52 -0.47 -13.99
N ARG A 612 5.89 -0.79 -12.74
CA ARG A 612 6.51 -2.08 -12.39
C ARG A 612 5.62 -3.28 -12.68
N PHE A 613 4.35 -3.27 -12.30
CA PHE A 613 3.44 -4.39 -12.55
C PHE A 613 3.20 -4.63 -14.05
N GLU A 614 3.11 -3.57 -14.85
CA GLU A 614 2.83 -3.67 -16.29
C GLU A 614 4.07 -3.91 -17.16
N ASN A 615 5.17 -3.20 -16.90
CA ASN A 615 6.31 -3.10 -17.81
C ASN A 615 7.51 -3.97 -17.39
N PHE A 616 7.74 -4.15 -16.08
CA PHE A 616 8.92 -4.86 -15.58
C PHE A 616 8.60 -6.29 -15.10
N LEU A 617 7.53 -6.51 -14.34
CA LEU A 617 7.21 -7.84 -13.80
C LEU A 617 6.66 -8.82 -14.85
N ARG A 618 5.90 -8.37 -15.85
CA ARG A 618 5.37 -9.25 -16.92
C ARG A 618 6.46 -9.92 -17.77
N ASN A 619 7.66 -9.33 -17.81
CA ASN A 619 8.75 -9.76 -18.68
C ASN A 619 9.75 -10.70 -17.99
N ASP A 620 9.73 -10.77 -16.65
CA ASP A 620 10.60 -11.67 -15.88
C ASP A 620 10.07 -13.12 -15.88
N LYS A 621 10.27 -13.82 -17.01
CA LYS A 621 10.02 -15.26 -17.14
C LYS A 621 10.99 -16.11 -16.28
N CYS A 622 12.00 -15.50 -15.65
CA CYS A 622 13.10 -16.20 -15.02
C CYS A 622 12.96 -16.19 -13.49
N VAL A 623 11.96 -16.90 -12.98
CA VAL A 623 11.67 -16.99 -11.53
C VAL A 623 12.64 -17.97 -10.82
N PRO A 624 13.61 -17.49 -9.99
CA PRO A 624 14.22 -18.33 -8.98
C PRO A 624 13.24 -18.56 -7.81
N LEU A 625 13.37 -19.66 -7.07
CA LEU A 625 12.45 -20.03 -5.96
C LEU A 625 12.26 -18.89 -4.95
N LEU A 626 13.37 -18.37 -4.40
CA LEU A 626 13.35 -17.24 -3.45
C LEU A 626 12.78 -15.94 -4.04
N GLY A 627 12.70 -15.83 -5.36
CA GLY A 627 12.01 -14.72 -6.00
C GLY A 627 10.53 -14.64 -5.58
N ALA A 628 9.87 -15.76 -5.29
CA ALA A 628 8.50 -15.73 -4.77
C ALA A 628 8.45 -15.07 -3.38
N LEU A 629 9.18 -15.61 -2.40
CA LEU A 629 9.32 -15.09 -1.03
C LEU A 629 9.70 -13.60 -0.99
N ILE A 630 10.77 -13.24 -1.70
CA ILE A 630 11.32 -11.89 -1.66
C ILE A 630 10.38 -10.88 -2.34
N ARG A 631 9.59 -11.28 -3.35
CA ARG A 631 8.66 -10.37 -4.03
C ARG A 631 7.35 -10.15 -3.27
N SER A 632 6.97 -11.03 -2.33
CA SER A 632 5.73 -10.89 -1.55
C SER A 632 5.90 -10.11 -0.25
N GLN A 633 7.07 -10.14 0.39
CA GLN A 633 7.28 -9.60 1.74
C GLN A 633 8.08 -8.28 1.81
N TYR A 634 8.38 -7.62 0.67
CA TYR A 634 9.25 -6.43 0.65
C TYR A 634 8.67 -5.12 0.10
N SER A 635 8.29 -4.22 1.02
CA SER A 635 8.32 -2.77 0.79
C SER A 635 9.75 -2.25 1.01
N ASN A 636 10.48 -1.90 -0.06
CA ASN A 636 11.76 -1.17 0.10
C ASN A 636 11.41 0.32 0.15
N GLU A 637 10.93 0.77 1.31
CA GLU A 637 10.23 2.06 1.44
C GLU A 637 11.11 3.24 1.06
N ALA A 638 12.40 3.27 1.43
CA ALA A 638 13.28 4.34 0.98
C ALA A 638 13.47 4.40 -0.55
N PHE A 639 13.25 3.32 -1.30
CA PHE A 639 13.15 3.45 -2.76
C PHE A 639 11.81 4.06 -3.18
N THR A 640 10.70 3.48 -2.73
CA THR A 640 9.34 3.85 -3.18
C THR A 640 8.97 5.28 -2.80
N GLU A 641 9.26 5.67 -1.55
CA GLU A 641 9.03 7.00 -0.99
C GLU A 641 10.07 8.02 -1.47
N GLY A 642 11.32 7.56 -1.64
CA GLY A 642 12.37 8.36 -2.24
C GLY A 642 12.07 8.76 -3.68
N TRP A 643 11.47 7.85 -4.45
CA TRP A 643 11.01 8.14 -5.82
C TRP A 643 9.88 9.17 -5.83
N ALA A 644 8.90 9.06 -4.92
CA ALA A 644 7.79 9.99 -4.84
C ALA A 644 8.24 11.40 -4.40
N LEU A 645 9.20 11.51 -3.48
CA LEU A 645 9.84 12.81 -3.18
C LEU A 645 10.70 13.35 -4.33
N TYR A 646 11.37 12.47 -5.08
CA TYR A 646 12.15 12.84 -6.27
C TYR A 646 11.23 13.36 -7.40
N ALA A 647 10.01 12.84 -7.49
CA ALA A 647 8.95 13.35 -8.35
C ALA A 647 8.49 14.76 -7.96
N GLU A 648 8.38 15.07 -6.66
CA GLU A 648 8.10 16.43 -6.17
C GLU A 648 9.27 17.39 -6.46
N ASP A 649 10.47 17.05 -5.97
CA ASP A 649 11.71 17.79 -6.19
C ASP A 649 12.88 16.82 -6.46
N PRO A 650 13.57 16.90 -7.62
CA PRO A 650 13.56 18.00 -8.60
C PRO A 650 12.57 17.88 -9.76
N LEU A 651 11.92 16.74 -10.02
CA LEU A 651 11.27 16.54 -11.33
C LEU A 651 10.21 17.60 -11.64
N ILE A 652 9.17 17.72 -10.82
CA ILE A 652 8.14 18.75 -11.03
C ILE A 652 8.68 20.15 -10.68
N ALA A 653 9.44 20.28 -9.59
CA ALA A 653 9.88 21.58 -9.08
C ALA A 653 11.02 22.30 -9.85
N LYS A 654 11.80 21.58 -10.67
CA LYS A 654 12.98 22.11 -11.38
C LYS A 654 13.11 21.63 -12.83
N ASP A 655 12.71 20.41 -13.16
CA ASP A 655 12.75 19.88 -14.53
C ASP A 655 11.46 20.20 -15.33
N THR A 656 10.52 20.98 -14.75
CA THR A 656 9.35 21.59 -15.42
C THR A 656 9.12 23.03 -14.98
N ASN A 657 8.35 23.78 -15.77
CA ASN A 657 7.83 25.11 -15.44
C ASN A 657 6.59 25.10 -14.50
N THR A 658 6.37 24.03 -13.71
CA THR A 658 5.10 23.85 -12.98
C THR A 658 4.81 24.94 -11.94
N TYR A 659 5.85 25.54 -11.37
CA TYR A 659 5.73 26.56 -10.32
C TYR A 659 6.15 27.98 -10.79
N ASP A 660 6.30 28.19 -12.09
CA ASP A 660 6.68 29.49 -12.65
C ASP A 660 5.50 30.45 -12.57
N GLY A 661 5.69 31.59 -11.89
CA GLY A 661 4.60 32.52 -11.55
C GLY A 661 3.66 32.05 -10.43
N GLU A 662 3.87 30.86 -9.86
CA GLU A 662 2.92 30.19 -8.95
C GLU A 662 3.51 29.99 -7.53
N PRO A 663 3.76 31.08 -6.78
CA PRO A 663 4.49 31.03 -5.51
C PRO A 663 3.78 30.21 -4.42
N LEU A 664 2.43 30.21 -4.39
CA LEU A 664 1.68 29.38 -3.43
C LEU A 664 1.86 27.88 -3.70
N GLN A 665 1.83 27.46 -4.97
CA GLN A 665 2.04 26.06 -5.35
C GLN A 665 3.48 25.64 -5.02
N LYS A 666 4.45 26.53 -5.26
CA LYS A 666 5.86 26.35 -4.87
C LYS A 666 6.03 26.21 -3.35
N TYR A 667 5.31 27.01 -2.56
CA TYR A 667 5.27 26.88 -1.11
C TYR A 667 4.66 25.53 -0.68
N GLY A 668 3.58 25.08 -1.32
CA GLY A 668 2.97 23.79 -1.03
C GLY A 668 3.91 22.59 -1.21
N MET A 669 4.80 22.66 -2.20
CA MET A 669 5.90 21.70 -2.39
C MET A 669 7.00 21.87 -1.32
N LEU A 670 7.50 23.10 -1.11
CA LEU A 670 8.56 23.34 -0.12
C LEU A 670 8.14 22.99 1.32
N LYS A 671 6.87 23.23 1.69
CA LYS A 671 6.27 22.81 2.96
C LYS A 671 6.37 21.29 3.13
N TRP A 672 6.05 20.52 2.09
CA TRP A 672 6.13 19.06 2.14
C TRP A 672 7.57 18.53 2.13
N GLN A 673 8.50 19.21 1.46
CA GLN A 673 9.94 18.90 1.55
C GLN A 673 10.49 19.19 2.96
N ILE A 674 10.10 20.32 3.56
CA ILE A 674 10.38 20.65 4.97
C ILE A 674 9.77 19.60 5.90
N TRP A 675 8.52 19.18 5.68
CA TRP A 675 7.86 18.14 6.48
C TRP A 675 8.65 16.83 6.48
N ARG A 676 9.19 16.41 5.33
CA ARG A 676 10.05 15.21 5.26
C ARG A 676 11.46 15.43 5.81
N ALA A 677 11.96 16.67 5.90
CA ALA A 677 13.16 16.98 6.69
C ALA A 677 12.88 16.94 8.20
N LEU A 678 11.73 17.47 8.66
CA LEU A 678 11.25 17.38 10.04
C LEU A 678 11.03 15.92 10.46
N ARG A 679 10.51 15.05 9.58
CA ARG A 679 10.42 13.61 9.83
C ARG A 679 11.77 12.99 10.24
N LEU A 680 12.88 13.39 9.62
CA LEU A 680 14.21 12.89 10.02
C LEU A 680 14.57 13.33 11.45
N ILE A 681 14.27 14.58 11.81
CA ILE A 681 14.57 15.18 13.11
C ILE A 681 13.69 14.58 14.22
N VAL A 682 12.40 14.41 13.94
CA VAL A 682 11.36 14.01 14.90
C VAL A 682 11.36 12.50 15.17
N ASP A 683 11.48 11.67 14.14
CA ASP A 683 11.48 10.21 14.28
C ASP A 683 12.72 9.77 15.08
N THR A 684 13.92 10.18 14.66
CA THR A 684 15.15 9.99 15.45
C THR A 684 15.09 10.73 16.79
N GLY A 685 14.34 11.82 16.86
CA GLY A 685 14.07 12.59 18.08
C GLY A 685 13.41 11.72 19.16
N VAL A 686 12.21 11.20 18.90
CA VAL A 686 11.40 10.48 19.90
C VAL A 686 11.85 9.02 20.10
N HIS A 687 12.50 8.41 19.10
CA HIS A 687 12.96 7.02 19.18
C HIS A 687 14.44 6.86 19.57
N TYR A 688 15.28 7.90 19.44
CA TYR A 688 16.69 7.84 19.85
C TYR A 688 17.17 8.98 20.76
N LYS A 689 16.89 10.25 20.43
CA LYS A 689 17.40 11.39 21.23
C LYS A 689 16.73 11.50 22.60
N GLY A 690 15.41 11.32 22.68
CA GLY A 690 14.60 11.55 23.88
C GLY A 690 13.66 12.75 23.77
N MET A 691 13.39 13.23 22.55
CA MET A 691 12.46 14.34 22.28
C MET A 691 11.03 13.96 22.70
N THR A 692 10.28 14.95 23.22
CA THR A 692 8.87 14.81 23.55
C THR A 692 7.94 15.12 22.38
N ARG A 693 6.70 14.62 22.44
CA ARG A 693 5.61 14.89 21.48
C ARG A 693 5.34 16.41 21.36
N GLN A 694 5.48 17.17 22.44
CA GLN A 694 5.28 18.62 22.43
C GLN A 694 6.42 19.37 21.71
N GLU A 695 7.68 19.00 21.94
CA GLU A 695 8.82 19.57 21.21
C GLU A 695 8.72 19.22 19.71
N ALA A 696 8.37 17.98 19.38
CA ALA A 696 8.18 17.54 18.01
C ALA A 696 7.07 18.33 17.29
N LEU A 697 5.90 18.52 17.92
CA LEU A 697 4.81 19.33 17.38
C LEU A 697 5.20 20.81 17.23
N LYS A 698 5.98 21.36 18.17
CA LYS A 698 6.53 22.72 18.06
C LYS A 698 7.38 22.87 16.78
N LEU A 699 8.17 21.88 16.39
CA LEU A 699 8.97 21.94 15.15
C LEU A 699 8.08 22.03 13.89
N PHE A 700 6.91 21.38 13.86
CA PHE A 700 5.95 21.54 12.76
C PHE A 700 5.31 22.94 12.75
N SER A 701 4.97 23.49 13.91
CA SER A 701 4.50 24.88 14.03
C SER A 701 5.56 25.91 13.59
N GLU A 702 6.81 25.72 13.98
CA GLU A 702 7.91 26.66 13.76
C GLU A 702 8.36 26.68 12.29
N TYR A 703 8.56 25.50 11.69
CA TYR A 703 9.19 25.36 10.36
C TYR A 703 8.23 25.00 9.21
N ALA A 704 7.17 24.23 9.46
CA ALA A 704 6.16 23.88 8.45
C ALA A 704 4.92 24.79 8.52
N TRP A 705 4.85 25.65 9.54
CA TRP A 705 3.73 26.57 9.84
C TRP A 705 2.37 25.87 9.95
N ASP A 706 2.38 24.67 10.51
CA ASP A 706 1.22 23.80 10.61
C ASP A 706 0.99 23.35 12.06
N ASP A 707 -0.17 23.77 12.59
CA ASP A 707 -0.66 23.52 13.94
C ASP A 707 -1.90 22.59 13.93
N SER A 708 -2.22 21.97 12.78
CA SER A 708 -3.50 21.30 12.55
C SER A 708 -3.58 19.85 13.07
N ASP A 709 -4.77 19.26 12.93
CA ASP A 709 -5.02 17.83 13.15
C ASP A 709 -4.08 16.93 12.31
N VAL A 710 -3.66 17.39 11.13
CA VAL A 710 -2.67 16.69 10.29
C VAL A 710 -1.34 16.51 11.03
N ALA A 711 -0.82 17.56 11.65
CA ALA A 711 0.43 17.49 12.43
C ALA A 711 0.29 16.56 13.65
N GLN A 712 -0.85 16.61 14.33
CA GLN A 712 -1.12 15.75 15.49
C GLN A 712 -1.27 14.26 15.13
N LYS A 713 -1.95 13.96 14.02
CA LYS A 713 -2.14 12.58 13.51
C LYS A 713 -0.84 12.01 12.93
N GLU A 714 -0.06 12.81 12.21
CA GLU A 714 1.27 12.42 11.73
C GLU A 714 2.28 12.24 12.87
N MET A 715 2.19 13.03 13.94
CA MET A 715 3.01 12.77 15.14
C MET A 715 2.66 11.40 15.76
N THR A 716 1.38 11.08 15.95
CA THR A 716 0.95 9.76 16.45
C THR A 716 1.39 8.62 15.52
N ARG A 717 1.42 8.86 14.20
CA ARG A 717 1.99 7.93 13.22
C ARG A 717 3.48 7.65 13.47
N TYR A 718 4.29 8.68 13.70
CA TYR A 718 5.73 8.48 13.93
C TYR A 718 5.96 7.62 15.18
N GLN A 719 5.31 7.95 16.30
CA GLN A 719 5.34 7.14 17.52
C GLN A 719 4.94 5.67 17.25
N SER A 720 3.93 5.46 16.39
CA SER A 720 3.39 4.14 16.01
C SER A 720 4.21 3.35 14.97
N GLY A 721 5.26 3.94 14.37
CA GLY A 721 6.03 3.31 13.30
C GLY A 721 7.49 3.79 13.27
N PRO A 722 8.30 3.42 14.27
CA PRO A 722 9.69 3.85 14.40
C PRO A 722 10.49 3.67 13.10
N GLY A 723 11.14 4.74 12.62
CA GLY A 723 12.04 4.72 11.47
C GLY A 723 11.33 4.84 10.12
N GLN A 724 10.03 4.51 10.03
CA GLN A 724 9.22 4.58 8.81
C GLN A 724 9.28 5.99 8.19
N ALA A 725 9.21 7.02 9.03
CA ALA A 725 9.21 8.41 8.58
C ALA A 725 10.56 8.85 7.95
N THR A 726 11.64 8.12 8.22
CA THR A 726 12.99 8.43 7.70
C THR A 726 13.21 8.01 6.25
N ALA A 727 12.47 7.00 5.77
CA ALA A 727 12.60 6.41 4.45
C ALA A 727 12.56 7.45 3.31
N TYR A 728 11.58 8.36 3.37
CA TYR A 728 11.28 9.40 2.38
C TYR A 728 12.52 10.20 1.95
N MET A 729 13.09 10.97 2.89
CA MET A 729 14.16 11.93 2.59
C MET A 729 15.49 11.22 2.33
N ILE A 730 15.79 10.13 3.05
CA ILE A 730 16.98 9.29 2.77
C ILE A 730 16.94 8.74 1.35
N GLY A 731 15.77 8.24 0.93
CA GLY A 731 15.49 7.79 -0.42
C GLY A 731 15.73 8.85 -1.49
N GLN A 732 15.05 10.00 -1.36
CA GLN A 732 15.18 11.11 -2.31
C GLN A 732 16.63 11.56 -2.44
N ARG A 733 17.33 11.73 -1.32
CA ARG A 733 18.75 12.14 -1.30
C ARG A 733 19.64 11.11 -1.99
N ALA A 734 19.38 9.81 -1.85
CA ALA A 734 20.09 8.78 -2.60
C ALA A 734 19.81 8.87 -4.11
N ILE A 735 18.56 9.08 -4.54
CA ILE A 735 18.20 9.21 -5.96
C ILE A 735 18.82 10.47 -6.59
N ILE A 736 18.77 11.61 -5.90
CA ILE A 736 19.42 12.85 -6.33
C ILE A 736 20.94 12.67 -6.45
N ASN A 737 21.58 11.96 -5.51
CA ASN A 737 23.01 11.67 -5.58
C ASN A 737 23.36 10.73 -6.75
N MET A 738 22.54 9.70 -7.00
CA MET A 738 22.68 8.80 -8.16
C MET A 738 22.56 9.56 -9.48
N ARG A 739 21.56 10.44 -9.61
CA ARG A 739 21.39 11.29 -10.80
C ARG A 739 22.60 12.21 -11.01
N LYS A 740 23.03 12.93 -9.97
CA LYS A 740 24.20 13.82 -10.05
C LYS A 740 25.48 13.10 -10.46
N LYS A 741 25.70 11.88 -9.96
CA LYS A 741 26.84 11.04 -10.37
C LYS A 741 26.76 10.67 -11.86
N ALA A 742 25.58 10.31 -12.36
CA ALA A 742 25.37 10.02 -13.77
C ALA A 742 25.55 11.26 -14.67
N GLU A 743 24.97 12.41 -14.30
CA GLU A 743 25.15 13.70 -14.99
C GLU A 743 26.64 14.08 -15.08
N GLN A 744 27.37 13.99 -13.96
CA GLN A 744 28.81 14.32 -13.89
C GLN A 744 29.70 13.34 -14.67
N LYS A 745 29.36 12.06 -14.72
CA LYS A 745 30.19 11.03 -15.38
C LYS A 745 29.91 10.87 -16.87
N LEU A 746 28.66 11.03 -17.29
CA LEU A 746 28.25 10.85 -18.69
C LEU A 746 28.31 12.17 -19.48
N GLY A 747 28.17 13.34 -18.83
CA GLY A 747 28.23 14.64 -19.50
C GLY A 747 27.20 14.72 -20.63
N SER A 748 27.67 14.97 -21.86
CA SER A 748 26.81 15.00 -23.06
C SER A 748 26.19 13.64 -23.45
N LYS A 749 26.65 12.52 -22.89
CA LYS A 749 25.97 11.21 -23.01
C LYS A 749 24.79 11.05 -22.04
N PHE A 750 24.62 11.93 -21.04
CA PHE A 750 23.55 11.77 -20.05
C PHE A 750 22.17 11.96 -20.68
N ASN A 751 21.27 11.00 -20.47
CA ASN A 751 19.87 11.08 -20.89
C ASN A 751 18.94 10.78 -19.71
N LEU A 752 18.08 11.74 -19.37
CA LEU A 752 17.17 11.64 -18.23
C LEU A 752 16.15 10.49 -18.38
N LYS A 753 15.70 10.18 -19.60
CA LYS A 753 14.74 9.08 -19.84
C LYS A 753 15.39 7.73 -19.62
N ASP A 754 16.64 7.58 -20.03
CA ASP A 754 17.45 6.37 -19.81
C ASP A 754 17.76 6.18 -18.33
N PHE A 755 18.22 7.23 -17.63
CA PHE A 755 18.41 7.20 -16.18
C PHE A 755 17.12 6.77 -15.45
N HIS A 756 15.96 7.33 -15.83
CA HIS A 756 14.66 6.93 -15.30
C HIS A 756 14.27 5.48 -15.66
N TYR A 757 14.61 4.99 -16.85
CA TYR A 757 14.38 3.59 -17.21
C TYR A 757 15.21 2.62 -16.34
N TYR A 758 16.51 2.88 -16.16
CA TYR A 758 17.38 2.01 -15.37
C TYR A 758 17.02 2.02 -13.87
N ILE A 759 16.70 3.19 -13.29
CA ILE A 759 16.31 3.26 -11.88
C ILE A 759 14.94 2.60 -11.61
N LEU A 760 13.97 2.76 -12.52
CA LEU A 760 12.63 2.17 -12.38
C LEU A 760 12.62 0.66 -12.65
N SER A 761 13.41 0.16 -13.61
CA SER A 761 13.54 -1.29 -13.85
C SER A 761 14.21 -2.03 -12.68
N CYS A 762 15.05 -1.34 -11.90
CA CYS A 762 15.59 -1.86 -10.65
C CYS A 762 14.55 -1.96 -9.51
N SER A 763 13.35 -1.37 -9.63
CA SER A 763 12.47 -1.09 -8.49
C SER A 763 11.56 -2.24 -8.01
N PRO A 764 11.02 -2.14 -6.77
CA PRO A 764 11.71 -1.58 -5.62
C PRO A 764 12.87 -2.52 -5.23
N ALA A 765 13.91 -1.97 -4.60
CA ALA A 765 15.09 -2.71 -4.12
C ALA A 765 15.87 -1.87 -3.08
N PRO A 766 16.79 -2.45 -2.30
CA PRO A 766 17.59 -1.70 -1.34
C PRO A 766 18.42 -0.62 -2.05
N LEU A 767 18.54 0.58 -1.47
CA LEU A 767 19.22 1.72 -2.10
C LEU A 767 20.66 1.39 -2.52
N LYS A 768 21.38 0.61 -1.69
CA LYS A 768 22.74 0.11 -1.98
C LYS A 768 22.81 -0.73 -3.26
N PHE A 769 21.80 -1.56 -3.55
CA PHE A 769 21.72 -2.32 -4.80
C PHE A 769 21.47 -1.38 -5.99
N VAL A 770 20.53 -0.44 -5.85
CA VAL A 770 20.17 0.48 -6.93
C VAL A 770 21.35 1.37 -7.30
N ALA A 771 22.08 1.92 -6.32
CA ALA A 771 23.31 2.69 -6.56
C ALA A 771 24.35 1.88 -7.36
N HIS A 772 24.55 0.61 -7.01
CA HIS A 772 25.46 -0.27 -7.76
C HIS A 772 24.95 -0.58 -9.19
N GLN A 773 23.64 -0.61 -9.44
CA GLN A 773 23.14 -0.77 -10.82
C GLN A 773 23.26 0.52 -11.64
N ILE A 774 23.06 1.70 -11.02
CA ILE A 774 23.31 2.99 -11.67
C ILE A 774 24.80 3.16 -12.00
N ASP A 775 25.70 2.73 -11.10
CA ASP A 775 27.14 2.74 -11.37
C ASP A 775 27.49 1.84 -12.57
N ARG A 776 26.99 0.61 -12.63
CA ARG A 776 27.16 -0.25 -13.82
C ARG A 776 26.55 0.33 -15.09
N TYR A 777 25.41 1.01 -15.00
CA TYR A 777 24.83 1.73 -16.14
C TYR A 777 25.79 2.83 -16.65
N ILE A 778 26.33 3.66 -15.75
CA ILE A 778 27.31 4.71 -16.09
C ILE A 778 28.54 4.08 -16.77
N ASP A 779 29.09 3.03 -16.19
CA ASP A 779 30.28 2.36 -16.74
C ASP A 779 30.01 1.76 -18.13
N CYS A 780 28.83 1.17 -18.37
CA CYS A 780 28.44 0.59 -19.66
C CYS A 780 28.11 1.62 -20.76
N GLU A 781 27.60 2.81 -20.41
CA GLU A 781 27.45 3.91 -21.38
C GLU A 781 28.79 4.59 -21.69
N LEU A 782 29.79 4.46 -20.80
CA LEU A 782 31.17 4.88 -21.07
C LEU A 782 31.91 3.88 -21.96
N ASP A 783 31.95 2.60 -21.57
CA ASP A 783 32.50 1.48 -22.34
C ASP A 783 31.45 0.37 -22.54
N SER A 784 30.93 0.28 -23.76
CA SER A 784 29.93 -0.72 -24.16
C SER A 784 30.41 -2.17 -24.20
N GLN A 785 31.72 -2.42 -24.13
CA GLN A 785 32.31 -3.77 -24.16
C GLN A 785 32.57 -4.34 -22.76
N GLY A 786 32.20 -3.61 -21.69
CA GLY A 786 32.35 -4.05 -20.31
C GLY A 786 31.56 -5.33 -19.97
N PRO A 787 32.04 -6.16 -19.02
CA PRO A 787 31.41 -7.43 -18.68
C PRO A 787 30.01 -7.25 -18.05
N GLY A 788 28.99 -7.84 -18.67
CA GLY A 788 27.59 -7.74 -18.26
C GLY A 788 26.85 -6.54 -18.84
N CYS A 789 27.50 -5.71 -19.69
CA CYS A 789 26.84 -4.56 -20.33
C CYS A 789 25.74 -4.99 -21.32
N GLU A 790 25.73 -6.23 -21.78
CA GLU A 790 24.63 -6.83 -22.55
C GLU A 790 23.31 -6.96 -21.76
N HIS A 791 23.33 -6.72 -20.45
CA HIS A 791 22.14 -6.64 -19.59
C HIS A 791 21.65 -5.21 -19.32
N PHE A 792 22.46 -4.19 -19.67
CA PHE A 792 22.10 -2.78 -19.52
C PHE A 792 21.79 -2.17 -20.89
N LEU A 793 22.65 -2.36 -21.89
CA LEU A 793 22.52 -1.79 -23.22
C LEU A 793 21.44 -2.54 -24.03
N VAL A 794 20.18 -2.14 -23.85
CA VAL A 794 19.01 -2.66 -24.59
C VAL A 794 19.09 -2.25 -26.07
N ASN A 795 19.86 -3.01 -26.84
CA ASN A 795 20.06 -3.00 -28.30
C ASN A 795 19.52 -1.77 -29.05
N THR A 796 20.33 -0.71 -29.13
CA THR A 796 20.27 0.27 -30.23
C THR A 796 20.77 -0.33 -31.56
N THR A 797 21.41 -1.51 -31.52
CA THR A 797 22.18 -2.11 -32.63
C THR A 797 21.49 -3.32 -33.31
N LYS A 798 20.20 -3.57 -33.07
CA LYS A 798 19.39 -4.55 -33.84
C LYS A 798 18.33 -3.90 -34.75
N SER A 799 18.71 -2.83 -35.43
CA SER A 799 17.94 -2.28 -36.55
C SER A 799 18.84 -1.58 -37.60
N MET A 800 19.95 -2.21 -38.01
CA MET A 800 20.80 -1.66 -39.10
C MET A 800 21.68 -2.69 -39.84
N THR A 801 21.21 -3.93 -40.03
CA THR A 801 21.89 -4.96 -40.85
C THR A 801 20.91 -5.89 -41.57
N SER A 802 20.09 -5.34 -42.47
CA SER A 802 19.36 -6.12 -43.47
C SER A 802 19.24 -5.36 -44.79
N SER A 803 20.32 -5.37 -45.57
CA SER A 803 20.37 -4.82 -46.93
C SER A 803 19.56 -5.68 -47.90
N ASN A 804 18.23 -5.49 -47.94
CA ASN A 804 17.35 -5.82 -49.08
C ASN A 804 15.89 -5.37 -48.82
N ALA A 805 15.60 -4.09 -49.09
CA ALA A 805 14.23 -3.54 -49.08
C ALA A 805 14.08 -2.35 -50.05
N ASN A 806 14.79 -2.36 -51.19
CA ASN A 806 14.80 -1.24 -52.12
C ASN A 806 13.70 -1.36 -53.18
N LYS A 807 12.43 -1.09 -52.80
CA LYS A 807 11.30 -0.81 -53.72
C LYS A 807 10.04 -0.36 -52.95
N GLN A 808 9.48 0.78 -53.38
CA GLN A 808 8.16 1.34 -52.98
C GLN A 808 8.05 1.66 -51.47
N TYR A 809 7.67 2.85 -51.04
CA TYR A 809 6.70 3.78 -51.64
C TYR A 809 7.23 5.20 -51.83
N SER A 810 6.69 5.87 -52.83
CA SER A 810 6.62 7.33 -52.97
C SER A 810 5.16 7.74 -53.16
N ILE A 811 4.90 9.05 -53.22
CA ILE A 811 3.59 9.68 -53.47
C ILE A 811 2.56 9.50 -52.32
N LEU A 812 2.49 10.49 -51.42
CA LEU A 812 1.40 11.48 -51.38
C LEU A 812 1.61 12.43 -50.21
N ASP A 813 1.62 13.73 -50.50
CA ASP A 813 1.50 14.81 -49.52
C ASP A 813 0.14 15.52 -49.69
N ASP A 814 -0.28 16.15 -48.59
CA ASP A 814 -1.21 17.29 -48.45
C ASP A 814 -2.76 17.18 -48.56
N GLU A 815 -3.35 18.07 -47.74
CA GLU A 815 -4.72 18.64 -47.64
C GLU A 815 -5.94 17.85 -48.18
N THR A 816 -7.01 17.65 -47.40
CA THR A 816 -7.94 18.75 -47.02
C THR A 816 -9.02 18.34 -45.98
N LEU A 817 -9.30 19.28 -45.05
CA LEU A 817 -10.61 19.73 -44.52
C LEU A 817 -11.68 18.79 -43.87
N ASN A 818 -12.34 19.37 -42.84
CA ASN A 818 -13.72 19.14 -42.35
C ASN A 818 -14.08 17.95 -41.42
N ALA A 819 -14.08 18.30 -40.12
CA ALA A 819 -14.94 17.95 -38.96
C ALA A 819 -16.32 17.24 -39.17
N PRO A 820 -17.03 16.79 -38.07
CA PRO A 820 -16.69 16.73 -36.64
C PRO A 820 -16.81 15.31 -36.01
N GLY A 821 -16.57 15.17 -34.69
CA GLY A 821 -16.55 13.88 -33.97
C GLY A 821 -17.88 13.42 -33.33
N ILE A 822 -17.86 12.18 -32.80
CA ILE A 822 -18.94 11.55 -32.00
C ILE A 822 -18.34 10.88 -30.73
N HIS A 823 -19.16 10.77 -29.68
CA HIS A 823 -18.83 10.27 -28.34
C HIS A 823 -18.81 8.73 -28.18
N GLU A 824 -18.33 8.30 -27.00
CA GLU A 824 -18.63 7.02 -26.30
C GLU A 824 -18.18 5.68 -26.92
N LEU A 825 -17.14 5.09 -26.32
CA LEU A 825 -17.23 3.83 -25.56
C LEU A 825 -16.02 3.63 -24.62
#